data_AF-A0A7J6MDZ8-F1
#
_entry.id   AF-A0A7J6MDZ8-F1
#
_cell.length_a   1.000
_cell.length_b   1.000
_cell.length_c   1.000
_cell.angle_alpha   90.00
_cell.angle_beta   90.00
_cell.angle_gamma   90.00
#
_symmetry.space_group_name_H-M   'P 1'
#
loop_
_entity.id
_entity.type
_entity.pdbx_description
1 polymer ?
#
loop_
_entity_poly.entity_id
_entity_poly.type
_entity_poly.pdbx_seq_one_letter_code
_entity_poly.pdbx_strand_id
1 'polypeptide(L)'
;MLTAVLRPLYSPTFFRPSLIRPLARFMSLDLYRITAFIALLLALLWTYLNRPARISHTSLNKLNFDLTVDDIKAQTTELIKESTDMHNRLAALKGSDVTVDNVLGVPNEFWVDFYPRYSSMEFLQNVSPDKEVREASSEADQKLSEHLVEMSMRKDVFDVLVALQEQHPQMDAESERLLDRSIKEGRRNGLHLDEASREEIEKMKKRMSELSIKFSKNLGEENTVLEFTKEELDGMSDDFLETLEKTESGKYKVTLKYPHYVPIAKKCKVRETRRKMDFAFNNRCADDNTEILAELVKLRKERAGILGFPSHADFATELKMAKNAPTVRDFLHGIEDKVKGRGASDMKLLKDLRKEDTGATMEEPLDSYDLSYYRNLVEEKNYSVDQLLIQEYFPFEHVLKTLLELYESILGLKFTRVTDQPVWHEDVVCLAVSDAADGRFIGYCYMDMFPREGKYSHAALFPLQPNVQYKGKRSYGVCSLVCNFTKSTPTKPSLLTHDEVVTFFHEFGHCMHHICAENVEYAEFAGTSVEQDFVECPSQMLENWCWEKDILKRLSCHYKTHEPLPDDLIEKLIKSRDANEGINTQRQLVFDNFDQTIHGVNPPSDITTTFNDISLQTMGVKQQEGSHFPATFGHMCGYDAKYYSYLWAEVFADDLFLTKFKKPHNLLNPETGMEYRKTILSRGGAVDASEILKEFLGREPNQEAFLEMKGLSSSHHHHRAWVAEGWAEVTDDGISLVQLEASGPVESLSLQESVTLMKVPECDDAPLVSNPMVVLTVAPCTRRGSVPLLASPQAIERSPPRVPAHTGREEFAVLRGSCSPWMKCRTAADLRSADAFILSLSHALAFVHDAPTSKLGQCPGCRENIHALLCGVVCSPDVLEKSPTGELEVVLPAGFCESLRGSCGIGGGKRFFIRLVHWSWYGGTLGTNLSFLGFETSTGANGESTCEIGPEAKAIVETLLGRVTSSAARVATVSVDHNKKHSILAVSTACEGDDSTKLAAFKDDHQLIKSGVDELKQHTGGAPEKHTHDDAARRGRTIAAMMSVGLELGVFQSFKSSCFSH
;
A
#
# COMPACT_ATOMS: atom_id res chain seq x y z
N MET A 1 -8.18 -61.06 -12.09
CA MET A 1 -7.21 -61.03 -13.20
C MET A 1 -6.21 -62.19 -13.18
N LEU A 2 -5.53 -62.52 -12.08
CA LEU A 2 -4.52 -63.61 -12.06
C LEU A 2 -5.00 -64.97 -12.63
N THR A 3 -6.27 -65.32 -12.42
CA THR A 3 -6.95 -66.51 -12.98
C THR A 3 -7.10 -66.54 -14.50
N ALA A 4 -6.85 -65.44 -15.21
CA ALA A 4 -6.88 -65.37 -16.68
C ALA A 4 -5.53 -65.73 -17.33
N VAL A 5 -4.41 -65.59 -16.60
CA VAL A 5 -3.05 -65.72 -17.17
C VAL A 5 -2.52 -67.15 -17.13
N LEU A 6 -2.99 -67.98 -16.17
CA LEU A 6 -2.45 -69.33 -15.92
C LEU A 6 -3.22 -70.47 -16.63
N ARG A 7 -4.11 -70.15 -17.59
CA ARG A 7 -5.01 -71.15 -18.19
C ARG A 7 -4.49 -72.03 -19.35
N PRO A 8 -3.36 -71.76 -20.05
CA PRO A 8 -2.92 -72.60 -21.17
C PRO A 8 -1.87 -73.69 -20.84
N LEU A 9 -1.40 -73.81 -19.59
CA LEU A 9 -0.28 -74.70 -19.23
C LEU A 9 -0.68 -76.11 -18.73
N TYR A 10 -1.92 -76.55 -18.96
CA TYR A 10 -2.37 -77.92 -18.65
C TYR A 10 -3.05 -78.58 -19.85
N SER A 11 -2.25 -79.21 -20.71
CA SER A 11 -2.70 -80.25 -21.65
C SER A 11 -2.23 -81.62 -21.15
N PRO A 12 -3.10 -82.63 -21.00
CA PRO A 12 -2.78 -83.82 -20.21
C PRO A 12 -2.21 -84.99 -21.04
N THR A 13 -0.88 -85.16 -21.04
CA THR A 13 -0.23 -86.42 -21.45
C THR A 13 1.01 -86.73 -20.61
N PHE A 14 1.22 -88.02 -20.33
CA PHE A 14 2.38 -88.62 -19.65
C PHE A 14 2.69 -88.18 -18.21
N PHE A 15 2.01 -88.80 -17.23
CA PHE A 15 2.70 -89.29 -16.02
C PHE A 15 2.07 -90.60 -15.52
N ARG A 16 2.90 -91.56 -15.09
CA ARG A 16 2.47 -92.79 -14.39
C ARG A 16 2.43 -92.54 -12.87
N PRO A 17 1.42 -93.05 -12.13
CA PRO A 17 1.31 -92.80 -10.70
C PRO A 17 2.16 -93.77 -9.87
N SER A 18 3.42 -93.42 -9.57
CA SER A 18 4.29 -94.26 -8.71
C SER A 18 5.26 -93.53 -7.77
N LEU A 19 5.17 -92.20 -7.62
CA LEU A 19 6.05 -91.42 -6.71
C LEU A 19 5.33 -90.48 -5.73
N ILE A 20 3.98 -90.49 -5.70
CA ILE A 20 3.20 -89.73 -4.72
C ILE A 20 3.15 -90.49 -3.39
N ARG A 21 4.24 -90.46 -2.60
CA ARG A 21 4.34 -90.79 -1.15
C ARG A 21 5.81 -90.70 -0.65
N PRO A 22 6.45 -89.52 -0.72
CA PRO A 22 7.06 -89.02 0.53
C PRO A 22 6.90 -87.51 0.81
N LEU A 23 6.60 -86.68 -0.18
CA LEU A 23 6.61 -85.21 -0.06
C LEU A 23 5.50 -84.61 0.83
N ALA A 24 4.44 -85.37 1.10
CA ALA A 24 3.25 -84.91 1.82
C ALA A 24 3.43 -84.65 3.34
N ARG A 25 4.68 -84.64 3.86
CA ARG A 25 4.99 -84.33 5.27
C ARG A 25 5.88 -83.11 5.51
N PHE A 26 6.32 -82.41 4.45
CA PHE A 26 7.09 -81.15 4.58
C PHE A 26 6.32 -79.89 4.16
N MET A 27 5.20 -80.02 3.42
CA MET A 27 4.51 -78.86 2.81
C MET A 27 3.49 -78.14 3.70
N SER A 28 3.28 -78.57 4.95
CA SER A 28 2.20 -78.05 5.81
C SER A 28 2.62 -77.06 6.90
N LEU A 29 3.89 -76.63 6.95
CA LEU A 29 4.39 -75.72 7.99
C LEU A 29 4.96 -74.39 7.46
N ASP A 30 5.51 -74.35 6.25
CA ASP A 30 6.09 -73.12 5.70
C ASP A 30 5.19 -72.35 4.72
N LEU A 31 4.04 -72.87 4.27
CA LEU A 31 3.19 -72.09 3.34
C LEU A 31 2.74 -70.77 3.97
N TYR A 32 2.35 -70.77 5.25
CA TYR A 32 1.94 -69.56 5.97
C TYR A 32 3.11 -68.59 6.21
N ARG A 33 4.32 -69.12 6.41
CA ARG A 33 5.56 -68.34 6.56
C ARG A 33 6.00 -67.73 5.24
N ILE A 34 5.90 -68.49 4.14
CA ILE A 34 6.16 -68.02 2.78
C ILE A 34 5.15 -66.94 2.39
N THR A 35 3.85 -67.10 2.67
CA THR A 35 2.87 -66.03 2.41
C THR A 35 3.10 -64.80 3.30
N ALA A 36 3.48 -64.97 4.56
CA ALA A 36 3.83 -63.84 5.43
C ALA A 36 5.12 -63.13 4.97
N PHE A 37 6.13 -63.88 4.52
CA PHE A 37 7.38 -63.34 4.00
C PHE A 37 7.20 -62.66 2.63
N ILE A 38 6.36 -63.21 1.75
CA ILE A 38 5.96 -62.55 0.50
C ILE A 38 5.12 -61.29 0.78
N ALA A 39 4.19 -61.33 1.73
CA ALA A 39 3.43 -60.14 2.14
C ALA A 39 4.35 -59.06 2.74
N LEU A 40 5.33 -59.45 3.56
CA LEU A 40 6.34 -58.54 4.10
C LEU A 40 7.24 -57.98 3.00
N LEU A 41 7.70 -58.80 2.05
CA LEU A 41 8.48 -58.36 0.89
C LEU A 41 7.67 -57.43 -0.02
N LEU A 42 6.38 -57.69 -0.24
CA LEU A 42 5.50 -56.81 -1.02
C LEU A 42 5.20 -55.52 -0.27
N ALA A 43 5.06 -55.53 1.06
CA ALA A 43 4.92 -54.32 1.86
C ALA A 43 6.22 -53.50 1.88
N LEU A 44 7.38 -54.15 2.03
CA LEU A 44 8.69 -53.50 1.96
C LEU A 44 8.94 -52.92 0.55
N LEU A 45 8.64 -53.68 -0.50
CA LEU A 45 8.73 -53.22 -1.89
C LEU A 45 7.73 -52.09 -2.18
N TRP A 46 6.51 -52.14 -1.62
CA TRP A 46 5.55 -51.04 -1.69
C TRP A 46 6.08 -49.79 -0.98
N THR A 47 6.68 -49.89 0.21
CA THR A 47 7.31 -48.76 0.91
C THR A 47 8.66 -48.33 0.35
N TYR A 48 9.25 -49.11 -0.57
CA TYR A 48 10.47 -48.77 -1.30
C TYR A 48 10.15 -48.09 -2.63
N LEU A 49 9.14 -48.57 -3.37
CA LEU A 49 8.67 -48.00 -4.63
C LEU A 49 7.78 -46.76 -4.42
N ASN A 50 7.00 -46.71 -3.33
CA ASN A 50 6.26 -45.52 -2.88
C ASN A 50 6.98 -44.80 -1.73
N ARG A 51 8.29 -45.06 -1.54
CA ARG A 51 9.13 -44.07 -0.88
C ARG A 51 9.22 -42.89 -1.84
N PRO A 52 8.93 -41.64 -1.44
CA PRO A 52 9.28 -40.51 -2.29
C PRO A 52 10.77 -40.63 -2.62
N ALA A 53 11.11 -40.47 -3.89
CA ALA A 53 12.49 -40.52 -4.30
C ALA A 53 13.26 -39.48 -3.49
N ARG A 54 14.36 -39.89 -2.84
CA ARG A 54 15.33 -38.91 -2.34
C ARG A 54 16.00 -38.29 -3.57
N ILE A 55 15.34 -37.28 -4.12
CA ILE A 55 15.99 -36.28 -4.96
C ILE A 55 17.18 -35.78 -4.16
N SER A 56 18.35 -35.66 -4.78
CA SER A 56 19.49 -35.05 -4.11
C SER A 56 19.15 -33.57 -3.95
N HIS A 57 18.71 -33.16 -2.76
CA HIS A 57 18.21 -31.82 -2.50
C HIS A 57 19.25 -30.73 -2.87
N THR A 58 20.54 -31.08 -2.72
CA THR A 58 21.74 -30.36 -3.18
C THR A 58 21.81 -30.03 -4.68
N SER A 59 21.00 -30.63 -5.56
CA SER A 59 20.99 -30.29 -6.99
C SER A 59 19.80 -29.43 -7.43
N LEU A 60 18.94 -29.02 -6.50
CA LEU A 60 17.82 -28.09 -6.74
C LEU A 60 18.12 -26.66 -6.28
N ASN A 61 19.12 -26.53 -5.42
CA ASN A 61 19.66 -25.29 -4.89
C ASN A 61 20.97 -25.01 -5.64
N LYS A 62 21.02 -23.96 -6.47
CA LYS A 62 22.22 -23.60 -7.24
C LYS A 62 23.17 -22.65 -6.49
N LEU A 63 22.85 -22.30 -5.23
CA LEU A 63 23.58 -21.30 -4.47
C LEU A 63 24.87 -21.85 -3.87
N ASN A 64 25.90 -21.01 -3.77
CA ASN A 64 27.17 -21.33 -3.12
C ASN A 64 27.65 -20.15 -2.26
N PHE A 65 27.75 -20.36 -0.95
CA PHE A 65 28.22 -19.33 -0.01
C PHE A 65 29.67 -19.55 0.43
N ASP A 66 30.29 -20.67 0.06
CA ASP A 66 31.68 -21.01 0.38
C ASP A 66 32.65 -20.37 -0.63
N LEU A 67 32.46 -19.06 -0.92
CA LEU A 67 33.22 -18.31 -1.91
C LEU A 67 34.36 -17.52 -1.26
N THR A 68 35.58 -17.68 -1.78
CA THR A 68 36.70 -16.82 -1.38
C THR A 68 36.66 -15.47 -2.11
N VAL A 69 37.45 -14.51 -1.61
CA VAL A 69 37.65 -13.20 -2.25
C VAL A 69 38.09 -13.32 -3.72
N ASP A 70 38.89 -14.34 -4.06
CA ASP A 70 39.34 -14.59 -5.43
C ASP A 70 38.26 -15.27 -6.29
N ASP A 71 37.45 -16.16 -5.71
CA ASP A 71 36.30 -16.78 -6.41
C ASP A 71 35.25 -15.73 -6.78
N ILE A 72 34.97 -14.78 -5.88
CA ILE A 72 34.05 -13.65 -6.12
C ILE A 72 34.57 -12.80 -7.28
N LYS A 73 35.86 -12.43 -7.27
CA LYS A 73 36.48 -11.62 -8.34
C LYS A 73 36.52 -12.34 -9.69
N ALA A 74 36.77 -13.65 -9.68
CA ALA A 74 36.74 -14.49 -10.88
C ALA A 74 35.32 -14.58 -11.47
N GLN A 75 34.33 -14.97 -10.67
CA GLN A 75 32.94 -15.11 -11.11
C GLN A 75 32.32 -13.77 -11.52
N THR A 76 32.64 -12.66 -10.85
CA THR A 76 32.24 -11.31 -11.28
C THR A 76 32.69 -11.05 -12.73
N THR A 77 33.94 -11.38 -13.05
CA THR A 77 34.51 -11.19 -14.38
C THR A 77 33.86 -12.12 -15.42
N GLU A 78 33.54 -13.36 -15.03
CA GLU A 78 32.85 -14.33 -15.88
C GLU A 78 31.39 -13.94 -16.17
N LEU A 79 30.62 -13.55 -15.15
CA LEU A 79 29.22 -13.13 -15.28
C LEU A 79 29.07 -11.87 -16.14
N ILE A 80 29.95 -10.87 -15.98
CA ILE A 80 30.00 -9.69 -16.85
C ILE A 80 30.23 -10.11 -18.31
N LYS A 81 31.19 -11.02 -18.55
CA LYS A 81 31.47 -11.52 -19.90
C LYS A 81 30.30 -12.32 -20.48
N GLU A 82 29.71 -13.25 -19.73
CA GLU A 82 28.56 -14.04 -20.21
C GLU A 82 27.35 -13.16 -20.53
N SER A 83 27.06 -12.17 -19.68
CA SER A 83 26.02 -11.17 -19.91
C SER A 83 26.29 -10.34 -21.17
N THR A 84 27.54 -9.88 -21.35
CA THR A 84 27.98 -9.21 -22.58
C THR A 84 27.76 -10.09 -23.82
N ASP A 85 28.17 -11.36 -23.76
CA ASP A 85 28.01 -12.33 -24.85
C ASP A 85 26.53 -12.69 -25.10
N MET A 86 25.65 -12.60 -24.10
CA MET A 86 24.19 -12.75 -24.26
C MET A 86 23.61 -11.55 -25.02
N HIS A 87 23.82 -10.33 -24.54
CA HIS A 87 23.30 -9.11 -25.19
C HIS A 87 23.86 -8.92 -26.61
N ASN A 88 25.13 -9.29 -26.86
CA ASN A 88 25.73 -9.26 -28.20
C ASN A 88 25.13 -10.30 -29.16
N ARG A 89 24.70 -11.48 -28.68
CA ARG A 89 23.93 -12.42 -29.50
C ARG A 89 22.53 -11.89 -29.80
N LEU A 90 21.90 -11.27 -28.81
CA LEU A 90 20.55 -10.70 -28.91
C LEU A 90 20.50 -9.57 -29.96
N ALA A 91 21.43 -8.61 -29.90
CA ALA A 91 21.59 -7.53 -30.87
C ALA A 91 22.02 -7.99 -32.29
N ALA A 92 22.49 -9.23 -32.44
CA ALA A 92 22.86 -9.79 -33.75
C ALA A 92 21.67 -10.38 -34.53
N LEU A 93 20.53 -10.62 -33.88
CA LEU A 93 19.33 -11.21 -34.49
C LEU A 93 18.71 -10.28 -35.55
N LYS A 94 18.43 -10.82 -36.75
CA LYS A 94 17.87 -10.05 -37.88
C LYS A 94 16.90 -10.87 -38.70
N GLY A 95 15.88 -10.23 -39.26
CA GLY A 95 14.90 -10.88 -40.15
C GLY A 95 14.23 -12.08 -39.48
N SER A 96 14.32 -13.25 -40.10
CA SER A 96 13.73 -14.52 -39.61
C SER A 96 14.25 -14.99 -38.25
N ASP A 97 15.37 -14.46 -37.78
CA ASP A 97 15.99 -14.90 -36.52
C ASP A 97 15.41 -14.15 -35.30
N VAL A 98 14.72 -13.03 -35.53
CA VAL A 98 14.01 -12.24 -34.51
C VAL A 98 12.68 -12.95 -34.19
N THR A 99 12.72 -13.88 -33.24
CA THR A 99 11.59 -14.71 -32.81
C THR A 99 11.41 -14.67 -31.30
N VAL A 100 10.19 -14.96 -30.81
CA VAL A 100 9.87 -15.00 -29.37
C VAL A 100 10.86 -15.89 -28.58
N ASP A 101 11.22 -17.04 -29.14
CA ASP A 101 12.20 -17.97 -28.57
C ASP A 101 13.60 -17.36 -28.44
N ASN A 102 14.11 -16.71 -29.49
CA ASN A 102 15.45 -16.12 -29.49
C ASN A 102 15.54 -14.80 -28.70
N VAL A 103 14.44 -14.03 -28.66
CA VAL A 103 14.39 -12.67 -28.13
C VAL A 103 13.95 -12.60 -26.67
N LEU A 104 13.03 -13.48 -26.24
CA LEU A 104 12.57 -13.55 -24.85
C LEU A 104 13.03 -14.85 -24.17
N GLY A 105 12.95 -15.98 -24.87
CA GLY A 105 13.28 -17.30 -24.31
C GLY A 105 14.76 -17.49 -23.96
N VAL A 106 15.68 -17.15 -24.88
CA VAL A 106 17.12 -17.29 -24.65
C VAL A 106 17.62 -16.37 -23.52
N PRO A 107 17.21 -15.09 -23.41
CA PRO A 107 17.50 -14.28 -22.23
C PRO A 107 16.91 -14.83 -20.93
N ASN A 108 15.69 -15.39 -20.95
CA ASN A 108 15.09 -16.01 -19.76
C ASN A 108 15.94 -17.20 -19.25
N GLU A 109 16.33 -18.12 -20.15
CA GLU A 109 17.21 -19.24 -19.76
C GLU A 109 18.57 -18.75 -19.21
N PHE A 110 19.12 -17.67 -19.77
CA PHE A 110 20.31 -17.03 -19.22
C PHE A 110 20.07 -16.48 -17.80
N TRP A 111 19.00 -15.71 -17.55
CA TRP A 111 18.73 -15.13 -16.23
C TRP A 111 18.50 -16.19 -15.15
N VAL A 112 17.86 -17.32 -15.49
CA VAL A 112 17.62 -18.46 -14.57
C VAL A 112 18.92 -19.18 -14.13
N ASP A 113 19.99 -19.07 -14.91
CA ASP A 113 21.33 -19.59 -14.57
C ASP A 113 22.32 -18.50 -14.11
N PHE A 114 22.09 -17.23 -14.44
CA PHE A 114 22.85 -16.07 -13.95
C PHE A 114 22.49 -15.73 -12.51
N TYR A 115 21.20 -15.55 -12.21
CA TYR A 115 20.74 -14.97 -10.94
C TYR A 115 21.23 -15.72 -9.69
N PRO A 116 21.25 -17.07 -9.66
CA PRO A 116 21.76 -17.79 -8.48
C PRO A 116 23.27 -17.68 -8.28
N ARG A 117 24.05 -17.46 -9.35
CA ARG A 117 25.50 -17.18 -9.26
C ARG A 117 25.75 -15.74 -8.82
N TYR A 118 24.95 -14.81 -9.33
CA TYR A 118 24.95 -13.40 -8.94
C TYR A 118 24.64 -13.22 -7.45
N SER A 119 23.51 -13.74 -6.98
CA SER A 119 23.05 -13.62 -5.59
C SER A 119 23.96 -14.35 -4.61
N SER A 120 24.56 -15.49 -5.01
CA SER A 120 25.58 -16.20 -4.22
C SER A 120 26.79 -15.33 -3.89
N MET A 121 27.15 -14.39 -4.78
CA MET A 121 28.16 -13.37 -4.48
C MET A 121 27.54 -12.21 -3.71
N GLU A 122 26.64 -11.44 -4.33
CA GLU A 122 26.09 -10.18 -3.82
C GLU A 122 25.63 -10.30 -2.37
N PHE A 123 24.84 -11.33 -2.05
CA PHE A 123 24.22 -11.48 -0.74
C PHE A 123 25.25 -11.58 0.40
N LEU A 124 26.49 -12.01 0.13
CA LEU A 124 27.53 -12.14 1.14
C LEU A 124 27.89 -10.80 1.80
N GLN A 125 27.72 -9.65 1.12
CA GLN A 125 27.92 -8.33 1.73
C GLN A 125 26.96 -8.09 2.92
N ASN A 126 25.77 -8.70 2.86
CA ASN A 126 24.71 -8.53 3.85
C ASN A 126 24.82 -9.51 5.03
N VAL A 127 25.54 -10.63 4.89
CA VAL A 127 25.49 -11.73 5.89
C VAL A 127 26.81 -12.42 6.23
N SER A 128 27.86 -12.32 5.42
CA SER A 128 29.13 -13.03 5.70
C SER A 128 29.75 -12.52 7.01
N PRO A 129 30.21 -13.40 7.93
CA PRO A 129 30.95 -12.98 9.11
C PRO A 129 32.34 -12.41 8.74
N ASP A 130 32.94 -12.84 7.63
CA ASP A 130 34.25 -12.39 7.18
C ASP A 130 34.16 -11.01 6.50
N LYS A 131 34.97 -10.06 6.97
CA LYS A 131 35.01 -8.69 6.44
C LYS A 131 35.59 -8.62 5.02
N GLU A 132 36.64 -9.37 4.71
CA GLU A 132 37.29 -9.30 3.39
C GLU A 132 36.34 -9.88 2.32
N VAL A 133 35.55 -10.89 2.67
CA VAL A 133 34.47 -11.42 1.83
C VAL A 133 33.36 -10.38 1.63
N ARG A 134 32.92 -9.65 2.67
CA ARG A 134 31.95 -8.55 2.51
C ARG A 134 32.46 -7.44 1.59
N GLU A 135 33.71 -7.00 1.78
CA GLU A 135 34.32 -5.95 0.95
C GLU A 135 34.46 -6.39 -0.51
N ALA A 136 34.87 -7.64 -0.77
CA ALA A 136 34.90 -8.21 -2.13
C ALA A 136 33.50 -8.36 -2.75
N SER A 137 32.49 -8.68 -1.95
CA SER A 137 31.10 -8.78 -2.36
C SER A 137 30.51 -7.44 -2.79
N SER A 138 30.77 -6.36 -2.05
CA SER A 138 30.36 -5.01 -2.46
C SER A 138 31.13 -4.51 -3.69
N GLU A 139 32.41 -4.87 -3.84
CA GLU A 139 33.19 -4.59 -5.06
C GLU A 139 32.64 -5.33 -6.29
N ALA A 140 32.09 -6.53 -6.09
CA ALA A 140 31.43 -7.33 -7.13
C ALA A 140 30.06 -6.75 -7.53
N ASP A 141 29.19 -6.49 -6.55
CA ASP A 141 27.88 -5.87 -6.74
C ASP A 141 28.01 -4.55 -7.50
N GLN A 142 28.90 -3.64 -7.09
CA GLN A 142 29.12 -2.38 -7.80
C GLN A 142 29.42 -2.61 -9.30
N LYS A 143 30.37 -3.50 -9.63
CA LYS A 143 30.77 -3.74 -11.02
C LYS A 143 29.68 -4.41 -11.85
N LEU A 144 28.94 -5.34 -11.25
CA LEU A 144 27.84 -6.02 -11.92
C LEU A 144 26.64 -5.08 -12.10
N SER A 145 26.32 -4.25 -11.11
CA SER A 145 25.30 -3.20 -11.21
C SER A 145 25.66 -2.15 -12.27
N GLU A 146 26.93 -1.70 -12.34
CA GLU A 146 27.42 -0.82 -13.43
C GLU A 146 27.26 -1.47 -14.81
N HIS A 147 27.66 -2.73 -14.95
CA HIS A 147 27.52 -3.51 -16.19
C HIS A 147 26.05 -3.73 -16.60
N LEU A 148 25.18 -4.06 -15.65
CA LEU A 148 23.74 -4.25 -15.90
C LEU A 148 23.07 -2.94 -16.35
N VAL A 149 23.51 -1.79 -15.81
CA VAL A 149 23.08 -0.47 -16.30
C VAL A 149 23.56 -0.24 -17.74
N GLU A 150 24.81 -0.57 -18.10
CA GLU A 150 25.31 -0.48 -19.48
C GLU A 150 24.45 -1.35 -20.43
N MET A 151 24.18 -2.61 -20.06
CA MET A 151 23.35 -3.51 -20.86
C MET A 151 21.91 -3.00 -21.00
N SER A 152 21.34 -2.39 -19.95
CA SER A 152 20.01 -1.76 -20.00
C SER A 152 19.93 -0.55 -20.95
N MET A 153 21.07 0.02 -21.36
CA MET A 153 21.17 1.15 -22.30
C MET A 153 21.49 0.71 -23.74
N ARG A 154 21.58 -0.59 -24.03
CA ARG A 154 21.89 -1.13 -25.37
C ARG A 154 20.76 -0.89 -26.36
N LYS A 155 20.85 0.21 -27.12
CA LYS A 155 19.89 0.55 -28.18
C LYS A 155 19.73 -0.54 -29.24
N ASP A 156 20.81 -1.23 -29.60
CA ASP A 156 20.79 -2.34 -30.57
C ASP A 156 20.03 -3.58 -30.06
N VAL A 157 19.99 -3.81 -28.74
CA VAL A 157 19.09 -4.81 -28.13
C VAL A 157 17.65 -4.32 -28.11
N PHE A 158 17.41 -3.05 -27.77
CA PHE A 158 16.07 -2.44 -27.79
C PHE A 158 15.44 -2.46 -29.18
N ASP A 159 16.21 -2.18 -30.23
CA ASP A 159 15.73 -2.20 -31.61
C ASP A 159 15.34 -3.63 -32.06
N VAL A 160 15.93 -4.68 -31.47
CA VAL A 160 15.50 -6.09 -31.67
C VAL A 160 14.19 -6.41 -30.93
N LEU A 161 13.97 -5.87 -29.73
CA LEU A 161 12.68 -5.97 -29.03
C LEU A 161 11.56 -5.28 -29.84
N VAL A 162 11.81 -4.06 -30.33
CA VAL A 162 10.87 -3.33 -31.20
C VAL A 162 10.60 -4.11 -32.49
N ALA A 163 11.63 -4.67 -33.14
CA ALA A 163 11.47 -5.50 -34.33
C ALA A 163 10.72 -6.83 -34.08
N LEU A 164 10.63 -7.32 -32.84
CA LEU A 164 9.71 -8.41 -32.48
C LEU A 164 8.27 -7.90 -32.35
N GLN A 165 8.07 -6.76 -31.70
CA GLN A 165 6.74 -6.14 -31.53
C GLN A 165 6.10 -5.79 -32.89
N GLU A 166 6.87 -5.24 -33.84
CA GLU A 166 6.43 -4.90 -35.19
C GLU A 166 6.05 -6.12 -36.06
N GLN A 167 6.54 -7.31 -35.73
CA GLN A 167 6.16 -8.54 -36.44
C GLN A 167 4.78 -9.08 -36.03
N HIS A 168 4.21 -8.59 -34.91
CA HIS A 168 2.97 -9.10 -34.31
C HIS A 168 2.91 -10.66 -34.23
N PRO A 169 3.93 -11.32 -33.64
CA PRO A 169 3.94 -12.77 -33.49
C PRO A 169 2.81 -13.22 -32.55
N GLN A 170 2.28 -14.43 -32.78
CA GLN A 170 1.40 -15.06 -31.81
C GLN A 170 2.19 -15.44 -30.56
N MET A 171 1.74 -14.99 -29.40
CA MET A 171 2.35 -15.19 -28.09
C MET A 171 1.29 -15.65 -27.07
N ASP A 172 1.75 -16.08 -25.90
CA ASP A 172 0.94 -16.15 -24.68
C ASP A 172 0.95 -14.81 -23.92
N ALA A 173 0.10 -14.66 -22.92
CA ALA A 173 -0.06 -13.40 -22.18
C ALA A 173 1.17 -12.99 -21.34
N GLU A 174 2.01 -13.93 -20.88
CA GLU A 174 3.21 -13.61 -20.11
C GLU A 174 4.34 -13.17 -21.05
N SER A 175 4.48 -13.81 -22.21
CA SER A 175 5.34 -13.35 -23.31
C SER A 175 4.96 -11.97 -23.83
N GLU A 176 3.66 -11.69 -24.03
CA GLU A 176 3.17 -10.36 -24.43
C GLU A 176 3.48 -9.31 -23.36
N ARG A 177 3.25 -9.63 -22.08
CA ARG A 177 3.55 -8.77 -20.94
C ARG A 177 5.04 -8.46 -20.84
N LEU A 178 5.92 -9.46 -21.01
CA LEU A 178 7.36 -9.26 -20.97
C LEU A 178 7.82 -8.34 -22.11
N LEU A 179 7.34 -8.56 -23.34
CA LEU A 179 7.73 -7.74 -24.49
C LEU A 179 7.30 -6.27 -24.31
N ASP A 180 6.06 -6.04 -23.88
CA ASP A 180 5.57 -4.69 -23.55
C ASP A 180 6.37 -4.06 -22.40
N ARG A 181 6.68 -4.82 -21.35
CA ARG A 181 7.46 -4.35 -20.19
C ARG A 181 8.88 -3.95 -20.57
N SER A 182 9.63 -4.81 -21.27
CA SER A 182 10.99 -4.50 -21.69
C SER A 182 11.04 -3.34 -22.70
N ILE A 183 10.03 -3.19 -23.56
CA ILE A 183 9.92 -2.02 -24.45
C ILE A 183 9.58 -0.74 -23.68
N LYS A 184 8.71 -0.79 -22.67
CA LYS A 184 8.46 0.35 -21.77
C LYS A 184 9.73 0.75 -21.02
N GLU A 185 10.48 -0.20 -20.48
CA GLU A 185 11.73 0.10 -19.76
C GLU A 185 12.83 0.64 -20.69
N GLY A 186 12.97 0.11 -21.90
CA GLY A 186 13.83 0.70 -22.92
C GLY A 186 13.39 2.13 -23.31
N ARG A 187 12.09 2.41 -23.37
CA ARG A 187 11.57 3.78 -23.59
C ARG A 187 11.89 4.70 -22.41
N ARG A 188 11.75 4.22 -21.17
CA ARG A 188 12.09 4.93 -19.92
C ARG A 188 13.60 5.16 -19.72
N ASN A 189 14.44 4.32 -20.34
CA ASN A 189 15.88 4.55 -20.52
C ASN A 189 16.21 5.50 -21.69
N GLY A 190 15.20 5.99 -22.43
CA GLY A 190 15.38 6.91 -23.55
C GLY A 190 15.78 6.26 -24.87
N LEU A 191 15.81 4.93 -25.01
CA LEU A 191 16.36 4.21 -26.19
C LEU A 191 15.61 4.43 -27.51
N HIS A 192 14.44 5.06 -27.42
CA HIS A 192 13.60 5.52 -28.53
C HIS A 192 13.92 6.97 -29.00
N LEU A 193 14.75 7.71 -28.26
CA LEU A 193 15.14 9.08 -28.54
C LEU A 193 16.43 9.16 -29.37
N ASP A 194 16.74 10.37 -29.86
CA ASP A 194 18.00 10.66 -30.54
C ASP A 194 19.23 10.52 -29.62
N GLU A 195 20.42 10.53 -30.22
CA GLU A 195 21.69 10.34 -29.50
C GLU A 195 21.94 11.42 -28.44
N ALA A 196 21.71 12.71 -28.75
CA ALA A 196 22.00 13.80 -27.82
C ALA A 196 21.05 13.79 -26.61
N SER A 197 19.78 13.46 -26.84
CA SER A 197 18.82 13.22 -25.76
C SER A 197 19.23 12.04 -24.87
N ARG A 198 19.81 10.98 -25.45
CA ARG A 198 20.29 9.81 -24.70
C ARG A 198 21.58 10.08 -23.92
N GLU A 199 22.54 10.78 -24.50
CA GLU A 199 23.79 11.22 -23.83
C GLU A 199 23.49 12.06 -22.58
N GLU A 200 22.57 13.03 -22.69
CA GLU A 200 22.15 13.84 -21.53
C GLU A 200 21.35 13.03 -20.49
N ILE A 201 20.49 12.09 -20.90
CA ILE A 201 19.82 11.17 -19.96
C ILE A 201 20.83 10.28 -19.23
N GLU A 202 21.84 9.74 -19.91
CA GLU A 202 22.86 8.89 -19.29
C GLU A 202 23.66 9.68 -18.25
N LYS A 203 24.16 10.87 -18.64
CA LYS A 203 24.85 11.82 -17.78
C LYS A 203 24.03 12.18 -16.54
N MET A 204 22.72 12.43 -16.69
CA MET A 204 21.81 12.66 -15.57
C MET A 204 21.59 11.41 -14.69
N LYS A 205 21.41 10.22 -15.28
CA LYS A 205 21.31 8.94 -14.54
C LYS A 205 22.56 8.69 -13.70
N LYS A 206 23.75 8.88 -14.29
CA LYS A 206 25.04 8.69 -13.63
C LYS A 206 25.22 9.65 -12.45
N ARG A 207 24.92 10.94 -12.67
CA ARG A 207 24.96 11.95 -11.60
C ARG A 207 23.96 11.68 -10.48
N MET A 208 22.72 11.27 -10.80
CA MET A 208 21.74 10.88 -9.79
C MET A 208 22.17 9.64 -8.98
N SER A 209 22.88 8.70 -9.60
CA SER A 209 23.45 7.54 -8.91
C SER A 209 24.56 7.95 -7.94
N GLU A 210 25.54 8.74 -8.38
CA GLU A 210 26.59 9.33 -7.52
C GLU A 210 26.01 10.04 -6.29
N LEU A 211 24.99 10.89 -6.52
CA LEU A 211 24.30 11.66 -5.49
C LEU A 211 23.56 10.75 -4.50
N SER A 212 22.84 9.75 -4.99
CA SER A 212 22.08 8.80 -4.15
C SER A 212 23.02 7.93 -3.30
N ILE A 213 24.14 7.50 -3.87
CA ILE A 213 25.20 6.77 -3.16
C ILE A 213 25.82 7.66 -2.09
N LYS A 214 26.16 8.93 -2.40
CA LYS A 214 26.72 9.86 -1.40
C LYS A 214 25.73 10.13 -0.26
N PHE A 215 24.46 10.41 -0.57
CA PHE A 215 23.41 10.67 0.44
C PHE A 215 23.28 9.52 1.45
N SER A 216 23.18 8.29 0.95
CA SER A 216 23.07 7.07 1.76
C SER A 216 24.36 6.76 2.52
N LYS A 217 25.52 6.92 1.87
CA LYS A 217 26.84 6.74 2.49
C LYS A 217 27.03 7.68 3.68
N ASN A 218 26.73 8.97 3.48
CA ASN A 218 26.80 10.00 4.53
C ASN A 218 26.02 9.56 5.78
N LEU A 219 24.77 9.11 5.63
CA LEU A 219 23.92 8.66 6.75
C LEU A 219 24.36 7.31 7.36
N GLY A 220 25.03 6.47 6.58
CA GLY A 220 25.65 5.22 7.06
C GLY A 220 26.84 5.50 7.97
N GLU A 221 27.81 6.28 7.48
CA GLU A 221 29.06 6.65 8.18
C GLU A 221 28.83 7.64 9.34
N GLU A 222 27.65 8.28 9.41
CA GLU A 222 27.21 9.19 10.48
C GLU A 222 27.42 8.55 11.88
N ASN A 223 28.23 9.20 12.72
CA ASN A 223 28.72 8.63 13.98
C ASN A 223 28.63 9.59 15.19
N THR A 224 27.71 10.57 15.14
CA THR A 224 27.53 11.57 16.21
C THR A 224 27.18 10.89 17.54
N VAL A 225 27.89 11.32 18.58
CA VAL A 225 27.68 10.92 19.98
C VAL A 225 27.30 12.17 20.78
N LEU A 226 26.24 12.06 21.57
CA LEU A 226 25.90 13.03 22.62
C LEU A 226 26.19 12.42 24.00
N GLU A 227 26.63 13.26 24.95
CA GLU A 227 27.01 12.82 26.29
C GLU A 227 26.02 13.30 27.36
N PHE A 228 25.40 12.37 28.09
CA PHE A 228 24.40 12.66 29.13
C PHE A 228 24.78 12.09 30.49
N THR A 229 24.41 12.75 31.60
CA THR A 229 24.51 12.14 32.94
C THR A 229 23.38 11.11 33.18
N LYS A 230 23.36 10.41 34.33
CA LYS A 230 22.22 9.52 34.65
C LYS A 230 20.93 10.31 34.84
N GLU A 231 21.04 11.53 35.39
CA GLU A 231 19.93 12.44 35.66
C GLU A 231 19.39 13.04 34.35
N GLU A 232 20.24 13.31 33.36
CA GLU A 232 19.81 13.68 32.01
C GLU A 232 19.10 12.52 31.26
N LEU A 233 19.16 11.29 31.76
CA LEU A 233 18.53 10.08 31.20
C LEU A 233 17.42 9.47 32.09
N ASP A 234 16.79 10.25 32.98
CA ASP A 234 15.63 9.75 33.76
C ASP A 234 14.50 9.26 32.84
N GLY A 235 13.90 8.13 33.21
CA GLY A 235 12.93 7.36 32.43
C GLY A 235 13.52 6.15 31.72
N MET A 236 14.84 6.10 31.52
CA MET A 236 15.51 4.92 30.96
C MET A 236 15.73 3.83 32.03
N SER A 237 15.64 2.56 31.63
CA SER A 237 15.91 1.41 32.51
C SER A 237 17.42 1.23 32.76
N ASP A 238 17.79 0.61 33.88
CA ASP A 238 19.18 0.27 34.16
C ASP A 238 19.75 -0.68 33.07
N ASP A 239 18.97 -1.66 32.60
CA ASP A 239 19.31 -2.51 31.43
C ASP A 239 19.74 -1.69 30.20
N PHE A 240 19.08 -0.57 29.91
CA PHE A 240 19.44 0.32 28.80
C PHE A 240 20.68 1.15 29.12
N LEU A 241 20.86 1.57 30.37
CA LEU A 241 22.05 2.31 30.80
C LEU A 241 23.31 1.42 30.86
N GLU A 242 23.16 0.10 30.97
CA GLU A 242 24.27 -0.85 30.96
C GLU A 242 24.80 -1.19 29.55
N THR A 243 24.02 -0.99 28.48
CA THR A 243 24.51 -1.14 27.09
C THR A 243 25.31 0.06 26.59
N LEU A 244 25.18 1.23 27.24
CA LEU A 244 25.84 2.46 26.83
C LEU A 244 27.28 2.54 27.36
N GLU A 245 28.22 2.85 26.45
CA GLU A 245 29.58 3.21 26.84
C GLU A 245 29.61 4.43 27.78
N LYS A 246 30.60 4.46 28.69
CA LYS A 246 30.85 5.61 29.56
C LYS A 246 32.09 6.39 29.13
N THR A 247 32.04 7.70 29.33
CA THR A 247 33.16 8.62 29.15
C THR A 247 34.07 8.60 30.38
N GLU A 248 35.28 9.18 30.27
CA GLU A 248 36.16 9.39 31.43
C GLU A 248 35.53 10.29 32.52
N SER A 249 34.58 11.16 32.12
CA SER A 249 33.79 12.00 33.04
C SER A 249 32.59 11.27 33.67
N GLY A 250 32.38 9.99 33.35
CA GLY A 250 31.28 9.17 33.89
C GLY A 250 29.92 9.40 33.23
N LYS A 251 29.85 10.22 32.17
CA LYS A 251 28.65 10.38 31.34
C LYS A 251 28.44 9.14 30.45
N TYR A 252 27.20 8.90 30.05
CA TYR A 252 26.83 7.91 29.06
C TYR A 252 26.96 8.50 27.65
N LYS A 253 27.60 7.75 26.74
CA LYS A 253 27.66 8.03 25.31
C LYS A 253 26.39 7.52 24.64
N VAL A 254 25.65 8.39 23.97
CA VAL A 254 24.42 8.06 23.24
C VAL A 254 24.63 8.37 21.77
N THR A 255 24.47 7.39 20.89
CA THR A 255 24.57 7.58 19.42
C THR A 255 23.22 7.94 18.80
N LEU A 256 23.23 8.49 17.59
CA LEU A 256 22.00 8.75 16.82
C LEU A 256 21.45 7.53 16.06
N LYS A 257 22.02 6.33 16.26
CA LYS A 257 21.50 5.09 15.65
C LYS A 257 20.22 4.63 16.38
N TYR A 258 19.33 3.96 15.66
CA TYR A 258 17.96 3.62 16.11
C TYR A 258 17.86 2.95 17.50
N PRO A 259 18.72 1.97 17.88
CA PRO A 259 18.67 1.34 19.20
C PRO A 259 18.90 2.28 20.39
N HIS A 260 19.47 3.45 20.19
CA HIS A 260 19.64 4.47 21.23
C HIS A 260 18.61 5.61 21.08
N TYR A 261 18.40 6.10 19.86
CA TYR A 261 17.47 7.20 19.59
C TYR A 261 16.02 6.86 19.94
N VAL A 262 15.50 5.72 19.47
CA VAL A 262 14.07 5.39 19.61
C VAL A 262 13.66 5.16 21.07
N PRO A 263 14.41 4.42 21.91
CA PRO A 263 14.07 4.29 23.33
C PRO A 263 14.09 5.62 24.08
N ILE A 264 15.07 6.49 23.82
CA ILE A 264 15.15 7.81 24.47
C ILE A 264 14.00 8.71 24.03
N ALA A 265 13.67 8.73 22.73
CA ALA A 265 12.54 9.50 22.20
C ALA A 265 11.17 9.00 22.71
N LYS A 266 11.02 7.70 22.99
CA LYS A 266 9.79 7.12 23.59
C LYS A 266 9.72 7.29 25.12
N LYS A 267 10.83 7.13 25.85
CA LYS A 267 10.79 6.89 27.32
C LYS A 267 11.58 7.88 28.20
N CYS A 268 12.52 8.65 27.67
CA CYS A 268 13.26 9.62 28.49
C CYS A 268 12.33 10.78 28.88
N LYS A 269 12.13 10.96 30.19
CA LYS A 269 11.25 11.99 30.75
C LYS A 269 11.84 13.40 30.58
N VAL A 270 13.16 13.51 30.53
CA VAL A 270 13.88 14.78 30.41
C VAL A 270 13.64 15.39 29.01
N ARG A 271 12.67 16.30 28.91
CA ARG A 271 12.26 16.95 27.65
C ARG A 271 13.43 17.57 26.88
N GLU A 272 14.38 18.19 27.58
CA GLU A 272 15.58 18.79 26.95
C GLU A 272 16.54 17.72 26.38
N THR A 273 16.59 16.51 26.95
CA THR A 273 17.34 15.38 26.39
C THR A 273 16.68 14.87 25.11
N ARG A 274 15.35 14.71 25.11
CA ARG A 274 14.59 14.38 23.89
C ARG A 274 14.83 15.43 22.80
N ARG A 275 14.76 16.71 23.16
CA ARG A 275 15.00 17.86 22.27
C ARG A 275 16.40 17.87 21.66
N LYS A 276 17.45 17.66 22.47
CA LYS A 276 18.84 17.53 21.98
C LYS A 276 18.99 16.35 21.01
N MET A 277 18.40 15.19 21.34
CA MET A 277 18.46 13.98 20.51
C MET A 277 17.73 14.16 19.17
N ASP A 278 16.50 14.68 19.17
CA ASP A 278 15.71 14.92 17.95
C ASP A 278 16.38 15.96 17.05
N PHE A 279 16.88 17.07 17.60
CA PHE A 279 17.58 18.09 16.82
C PHE A 279 18.85 17.55 16.15
N ALA A 280 19.61 16.69 16.84
CA ALA A 280 20.78 16.04 16.26
C ALA A 280 20.38 14.98 15.21
N PHE A 281 19.39 14.13 15.54
CA PHE A 281 18.89 13.08 14.64
C PHE A 281 18.29 13.64 13.34
N ASN A 282 17.59 14.78 13.40
CA ASN A 282 17.00 15.46 12.25
C ASN A 282 17.96 16.47 11.56
N ASN A 283 19.23 16.52 11.97
CA ASN A 283 20.30 17.28 11.30
C ASN A 283 21.50 16.43 10.85
N ARG A 284 21.38 15.10 10.93
CA ARG A 284 22.40 14.17 10.43
C ARG A 284 22.75 14.50 8.97
N CYS A 285 24.01 14.83 8.74
CA CYS A 285 24.54 15.16 7.42
C CYS A 285 23.86 16.36 6.71
N ALA A 286 23.17 17.25 7.44
CA ALA A 286 22.34 18.30 6.85
C ALA A 286 23.09 19.19 5.84
N ASP A 287 24.33 19.57 6.16
CA ASP A 287 25.18 20.44 5.32
C ASP A 287 25.43 19.85 3.91
N ASP A 288 25.68 18.55 3.82
CA ASP A 288 25.86 17.84 2.54
C ASP A 288 24.52 17.43 1.90
N ASN A 289 23.66 16.78 2.68
CA ASN A 289 22.51 16.05 2.16
C ASN A 289 21.36 16.97 1.72
N THR A 290 21.29 18.20 2.22
CA THR A 290 20.31 19.20 1.75
C THR A 290 20.61 19.63 0.30
N GLU A 291 21.87 19.91 -0.02
CA GLU A 291 22.29 20.26 -1.39
C GLU A 291 22.12 19.07 -2.34
N ILE A 292 22.51 17.87 -1.90
CA ILE A 292 22.36 16.62 -2.66
C ILE A 292 20.88 16.36 -3.02
N LEU A 293 19.96 16.52 -2.07
CA LEU A 293 18.53 16.31 -2.31
C LEU A 293 17.95 17.36 -3.28
N ALA A 294 18.38 18.62 -3.19
CA ALA A 294 17.99 19.66 -4.12
C ALA A 294 18.50 19.38 -5.55
N GLU A 295 19.74 18.90 -5.72
CA GLU A 295 20.27 18.49 -7.03
C GLU A 295 19.53 17.26 -7.58
N LEU A 296 19.24 16.26 -6.74
CA LEU A 296 18.44 15.07 -7.11
C LEU A 296 17.05 15.44 -7.62
N VAL A 297 16.30 16.26 -6.88
CA VAL A 297 14.95 16.72 -7.27
C VAL A 297 14.97 17.45 -8.62
N LYS A 298 15.97 18.31 -8.84
CA LYS A 298 16.17 19.02 -10.11
C LYS A 298 16.44 18.03 -11.27
N LEU A 299 17.43 17.15 -11.12
CA LEU A 299 17.82 16.18 -12.16
C LEU A 299 16.68 15.20 -12.48
N ARG A 300 15.90 14.80 -11.47
CA ARG A 300 14.68 13.99 -11.63
C ARG A 300 13.66 14.69 -12.52
N LYS A 301 13.38 15.98 -12.25
CA LYS A 301 12.46 16.79 -13.08
C LYS A 301 12.97 16.95 -14.52
N GLU A 302 14.25 17.27 -14.69
CA GLU A 302 14.86 17.49 -16.00
C GLU A 302 14.83 16.21 -16.86
N ARG A 303 15.22 15.06 -16.29
CA ARG A 303 15.11 13.74 -16.96
C ARG A 303 13.65 13.39 -17.30
N ALA A 304 12.71 13.58 -16.38
CA ALA A 304 11.30 13.27 -16.62
C ALA A 304 10.73 14.06 -17.80
N GLY A 305 11.07 15.35 -17.90
CA GLY A 305 10.66 16.20 -19.02
C GLY A 305 11.22 15.75 -20.38
N ILE A 306 12.49 15.33 -20.46
CA ILE A 306 13.09 14.79 -21.70
C ILE A 306 12.44 13.45 -22.10
N LEU A 307 12.09 12.62 -21.12
CA LEU A 307 11.35 11.37 -21.34
C LEU A 307 9.84 11.58 -21.63
N GLY A 308 9.36 12.83 -21.65
CA GLY A 308 7.96 13.16 -22.00
C GLY A 308 6.95 13.07 -20.84
N PHE A 309 7.39 12.91 -19.60
CA PHE A 309 6.53 12.84 -18.42
C PHE A 309 6.27 14.23 -17.81
N PRO A 310 5.04 14.53 -17.30
CA PRO A 310 4.75 15.82 -16.67
C PRO A 310 5.53 16.08 -15.37
N SER A 311 5.92 15.02 -14.67
CA SER A 311 6.67 15.07 -13.42
C SER A 311 7.52 13.80 -13.21
N HIS A 312 8.42 13.82 -12.23
CA HIS A 312 9.12 12.59 -11.82
C HIS A 312 8.16 11.62 -11.12
N ALA A 313 7.12 12.12 -10.44
CA ALA A 313 6.08 11.27 -9.87
C ALA A 313 5.31 10.48 -10.93
N ASP A 314 4.94 11.10 -12.06
CA ASP A 314 4.31 10.38 -13.19
C ASP A 314 5.27 9.34 -13.79
N PHE A 315 6.56 9.68 -13.93
CA PHE A 315 7.59 8.73 -14.34
C PHE A 315 7.77 7.57 -13.33
N ALA A 316 7.68 7.82 -12.02
CA ALA A 316 7.84 6.78 -11.00
C ALA A 316 6.62 5.84 -10.90
N THR A 317 5.43 6.34 -11.24
CA THR A 317 4.14 5.65 -11.07
C THR A 317 3.66 4.88 -12.31
N GLU A 318 4.16 5.16 -13.51
CA GLU A 318 3.78 4.44 -14.76
C GLU A 318 3.81 2.90 -14.63
N LEU A 319 4.84 2.37 -13.97
CA LEU A 319 5.06 0.92 -13.78
C LEU A 319 4.60 0.41 -12.40
N LYS A 320 3.58 1.06 -11.83
CA LYS A 320 2.98 0.79 -10.50
C LYS A 320 1.49 0.49 -10.65
N MET A 321 0.86 -0.09 -9.64
CA MET A 321 -0.60 -0.32 -9.63
C MET A 321 -1.38 1.01 -9.73
N ALA A 322 -0.88 2.10 -9.14
CA ALA A 322 -1.48 3.44 -9.27
C ALA A 322 -1.37 4.07 -10.68
N LYS A 323 -0.46 3.59 -11.53
CA LYS A 323 -0.17 4.01 -12.94
C LYS A 323 0.19 5.50 -13.18
N ASN A 324 -0.14 6.45 -12.30
CA ASN A 324 0.07 7.90 -12.50
C ASN A 324 0.00 8.70 -11.17
N ALA A 325 0.63 9.89 -11.11
CA ALA A 325 0.66 10.71 -9.89
C ALA A 325 -0.69 11.33 -9.48
N PRO A 326 -1.60 11.73 -10.41
CA PRO A 326 -2.96 12.12 -10.06
C PRO A 326 -3.73 11.07 -9.25
N THR A 327 -3.66 9.79 -9.63
CA THR A 327 -4.28 8.69 -8.88
C THR A 327 -3.71 8.54 -7.46
N VAL A 328 -2.39 8.68 -7.30
CA VAL A 328 -1.75 8.67 -5.96
C VAL A 328 -2.27 9.82 -5.09
N ARG A 329 -2.25 11.05 -5.60
CA ARG A 329 -2.73 12.23 -4.88
C ARG A 329 -4.20 12.09 -4.46
N ASP A 330 -5.06 11.61 -5.36
CA ASP A 330 -6.49 11.51 -5.10
C ASP A 330 -6.82 10.39 -4.09
N PHE A 331 -5.99 9.34 -4.03
CA PHE A 331 -5.97 8.36 -2.93
C PHE A 331 -5.55 8.99 -1.59
N LEU A 332 -4.42 9.70 -1.56
CA LEU A 332 -3.89 10.30 -0.32
C LEU A 332 -4.86 11.31 0.29
N HIS A 333 -5.42 12.22 -0.52
CA HIS A 333 -6.50 13.13 -0.07
C HIS A 333 -7.73 12.36 0.43
N GLY A 334 -8.08 11.25 -0.23
CA GLY A 334 -9.21 10.39 0.15
C GLY A 334 -9.05 9.70 1.51
N ILE A 335 -7.81 9.43 1.94
CA ILE A 335 -7.49 8.95 3.30
C ILE A 335 -7.38 10.14 4.27
N GLU A 336 -6.78 11.26 3.86
CA GLU A 336 -6.60 12.45 4.70
C GLU A 336 -7.94 13.02 5.22
N ASP A 337 -8.95 13.14 4.34
CA ASP A 337 -10.30 13.56 4.71
C ASP A 337 -11.00 12.61 5.71
N LYS A 338 -10.61 11.33 5.75
CA LYS A 338 -11.20 10.32 6.65
C LYS A 338 -10.49 10.25 7.99
N VAL A 339 -9.16 10.30 8.01
CA VAL A 339 -8.38 10.20 9.24
C VAL A 339 -8.48 11.46 10.11
N LYS A 340 -8.70 12.64 9.51
CA LYS A 340 -8.67 13.96 10.15
C LYS A 340 -9.41 14.07 11.49
N GLY A 341 -10.61 13.48 11.59
CA GLY A 341 -11.41 13.49 12.84
C GLY A 341 -10.78 12.65 13.96
N ARG A 342 -10.19 11.49 13.61
CA ARG A 342 -9.49 10.63 14.56
C ARG A 342 -8.14 11.22 14.95
N GLY A 343 -7.36 11.69 13.99
CA GLY A 343 -6.07 12.35 14.21
C GLY A 343 -6.17 13.58 15.12
N ALA A 344 -7.19 14.42 14.93
CA ALA A 344 -7.47 15.54 15.84
C ALA A 344 -7.83 15.08 17.27
N SER A 345 -8.53 13.94 17.41
CA SER A 345 -8.90 13.38 18.71
C SER A 345 -7.69 12.81 19.45
N ASP A 346 -6.86 12.02 18.75
CA ASP A 346 -5.62 11.46 19.29
C ASP A 346 -4.62 12.59 19.63
N MET A 347 -4.51 13.63 18.79
CA MET A 347 -3.62 14.79 19.02
C MET A 347 -4.08 15.64 20.22
N LYS A 348 -5.38 15.68 20.50
CA LYS A 348 -5.88 16.28 21.74
C LYS A 348 -5.31 15.55 22.97
N LEU A 349 -5.31 14.22 22.98
CA LEU A 349 -4.77 13.43 24.08
C LEU A 349 -3.27 13.71 24.30
N LEU A 350 -2.47 13.79 23.22
CA LEU A 350 -1.05 14.13 23.34
C LEU A 350 -0.84 15.54 23.92
N LYS A 351 -1.66 16.51 23.50
CA LYS A 351 -1.61 17.89 24.01
C LYS A 351 -2.10 18.01 25.46
N ASP A 352 -3.11 17.24 25.86
CA ASP A 352 -3.57 17.18 27.27
C ASP A 352 -2.42 16.64 28.16
N LEU A 353 -1.76 15.55 27.76
CA LEU A 353 -0.61 14.99 28.48
C LEU A 353 0.57 15.96 28.54
N ARG A 354 0.89 16.67 27.44
CA ARG A 354 1.92 17.72 27.46
C ARG A 354 1.56 18.85 28.42
N LYS A 355 0.28 19.24 28.48
CA LYS A 355 -0.20 20.28 29.40
C LYS A 355 -0.09 19.84 30.87
N GLU A 356 -0.30 18.56 31.18
CA GLU A 356 -0.01 18.00 32.51
C GLU A 356 1.49 18.08 32.86
N ASP A 357 2.38 17.70 31.93
CA ASP A 357 3.83 17.59 32.14
C ASP A 357 4.56 18.96 32.16
N THR A 358 4.08 19.93 31.35
CA THR A 358 4.82 21.18 31.06
C THR A 358 4.05 22.47 31.34
N GLY A 359 2.72 22.41 31.52
CA GLY A 359 1.86 23.60 31.61
C GLY A 359 1.60 24.34 30.28
N ALA A 360 2.09 23.83 29.15
CA ALA A 360 1.86 24.41 27.82
C ALA A 360 0.37 24.49 27.44
N THR A 361 0.00 25.41 26.54
CA THR A 361 -1.39 25.57 26.10
C THR A 361 -1.82 24.48 25.11
N MET A 362 -3.13 24.38 24.88
CA MET A 362 -3.71 23.49 23.85
C MET A 362 -3.57 24.05 22.44
N GLU A 363 -3.47 25.37 22.29
CA GLU A 363 -3.36 26.03 20.97
C GLU A 363 -1.99 25.78 20.34
N GLU A 364 -0.92 25.86 21.14
CA GLU A 364 0.46 25.57 20.71
C GLU A 364 0.56 24.20 20.00
N PRO A 365 1.08 24.12 18.76
CA PRO A 365 1.39 22.86 18.07
C PRO A 365 2.24 21.93 18.94
N LEU A 366 2.15 20.62 18.72
CA LEU A 366 3.04 19.67 19.40
C LEU A 366 4.45 19.74 18.78
N ASP A 367 5.51 19.79 19.58
CA ASP A 367 6.88 19.76 19.04
C ASP A 367 7.27 18.33 18.60
N SER A 368 8.12 18.20 17.56
CA SER A 368 8.63 16.92 17.04
C SER A 368 9.18 15.99 18.14
N TYR A 369 10.03 16.53 19.00
CA TYR A 369 10.70 15.83 20.10
C TYR A 369 9.79 15.44 21.29
N ASP A 370 8.51 15.79 21.24
CA ASP A 370 7.49 15.38 22.20
C ASP A 370 6.57 14.28 21.64
N LEU A 371 6.46 14.14 20.32
CA LEU A 371 5.51 13.24 19.64
C LEU A 371 5.66 11.77 20.07
N SER A 372 6.89 11.23 20.05
CA SER A 372 7.17 9.84 20.40
C SER A 372 6.92 9.54 21.88
N TYR A 373 7.19 10.50 22.77
CA TYR A 373 7.03 10.37 24.21
C TYR A 373 5.55 10.34 24.61
N TYR A 374 4.74 11.29 24.12
CA TYR A 374 3.32 11.30 24.46
C TYR A 374 2.54 10.17 23.79
N ARG A 375 2.93 9.70 22.59
CA ARG A 375 2.34 8.48 22.00
C ARG A 375 2.56 7.26 22.89
N ASN A 376 3.80 7.05 23.37
CA ASN A 376 4.15 6.00 24.32
C ASN A 376 3.37 6.16 25.65
N LEU A 377 3.18 7.40 26.16
CA LEU A 377 2.38 7.63 27.36
C LEU A 377 0.87 7.39 27.17
N VAL A 378 0.32 7.57 25.97
CA VAL A 378 -1.07 7.13 25.65
C VAL A 378 -1.16 5.61 25.65
N GLU A 379 -0.21 4.92 25.04
CA GLU A 379 -0.12 3.45 25.03
C GLU A 379 -0.04 2.90 26.48
N GLU A 380 0.85 3.45 27.31
CA GLU A 380 1.02 3.07 28.72
C GLU A 380 -0.21 3.43 29.58
N LYS A 381 -0.67 4.68 29.59
CA LYS A 381 -1.78 5.14 30.46
C LYS A 381 -3.14 4.54 30.05
N ASN A 382 -3.48 4.56 28.77
CA ASN A 382 -4.86 4.28 28.33
C ASN A 382 -5.11 2.81 28.01
N TYR A 383 -4.06 2.05 27.65
CA TYR A 383 -4.18 0.64 27.26
C TYR A 383 -3.50 -0.32 28.26
N SER A 384 -2.61 0.18 29.14
CA SER A 384 -1.98 -0.59 30.21
C SER A 384 -1.24 -1.85 29.71
N VAL A 385 -0.56 -1.72 28.57
CA VAL A 385 0.18 -2.80 27.89
C VAL A 385 1.64 -2.76 28.32
N ASP A 386 2.01 -3.62 29.27
CA ASP A 386 3.42 -3.87 29.61
C ASP A 386 4.06 -4.80 28.56
N GLN A 387 4.78 -4.19 27.62
CA GLN A 387 5.49 -4.91 26.55
C GLN A 387 6.63 -5.81 27.08
N LEU A 388 7.22 -5.53 28.25
CA LEU A 388 8.26 -6.38 28.85
C LEU A 388 7.64 -7.64 29.47
N LEU A 389 6.48 -7.49 30.13
CA LEU A 389 5.70 -8.63 30.61
C LEU A 389 5.19 -9.50 29.46
N ILE A 390 4.67 -8.88 28.38
CA ILE A 390 4.16 -9.60 27.20
C ILE A 390 5.30 -10.33 26.46
N GLN A 391 6.49 -9.74 26.38
CA GLN A 391 7.68 -10.39 25.81
C GLN A 391 8.04 -11.72 26.51
N GLU A 392 7.74 -11.89 27.81
CA GLU A 392 7.94 -13.18 28.52
C GLU A 392 7.09 -14.34 27.95
N TYR A 393 6.05 -14.03 27.16
CA TYR A 393 5.16 -14.99 26.49
C TYR A 393 5.51 -15.29 25.03
N PHE A 394 6.52 -14.67 24.43
CA PHE A 394 6.91 -14.93 23.03
C PHE A 394 8.34 -15.47 22.88
N PRO A 395 8.67 -16.69 23.36
CA PRO A 395 9.93 -17.35 23.05
C PRO A 395 10.04 -17.61 21.54
N PHE A 396 11.16 -17.23 20.93
CA PHE A 396 11.41 -17.35 19.49
C PHE A 396 11.09 -18.75 18.93
N GLU A 397 11.53 -19.81 19.59
CA GLU A 397 11.29 -21.21 19.16
C GLU A 397 9.80 -21.58 19.12
N HIS A 398 9.00 -21.06 20.06
CA HIS A 398 7.56 -21.30 20.10
C HIS A 398 6.83 -20.48 19.04
N VAL A 399 7.21 -19.21 18.87
CA VAL A 399 6.70 -18.34 17.79
C VAL A 399 7.00 -18.95 16.42
N LEU A 400 8.26 -19.34 16.15
CA LEU A 400 8.68 -20.00 14.92
C LEU A 400 7.85 -21.26 14.65
N LYS A 401 7.75 -22.18 15.63
CA LYS A 401 6.95 -23.41 15.49
C LYS A 401 5.50 -23.09 15.12
N THR A 402 4.86 -22.16 15.83
CA THR A 402 3.45 -21.83 15.62
C THR A 402 3.21 -21.06 14.33
N LEU A 403 4.13 -20.17 13.94
CA LEU A 403 4.14 -19.49 12.65
C LEU A 403 4.17 -20.52 11.51
N LEU A 404 5.10 -21.50 11.55
CA LEU A 404 5.15 -22.56 10.55
C LEU A 404 3.83 -23.36 10.51
N GLU A 405 3.29 -23.79 11.66
CA GLU A 405 2.00 -24.50 11.75
C GLU A 405 0.80 -23.70 11.19
N LEU A 406 0.84 -22.36 11.26
CA LEU A 406 -0.18 -21.49 10.66
C LEU A 406 -0.03 -21.45 9.13
N TYR A 407 1.19 -21.25 8.62
CA TYR A 407 1.46 -21.23 7.19
C TYR A 407 1.25 -22.60 6.51
N GLU A 408 1.55 -23.72 7.17
CA GLU A 408 1.20 -25.07 6.70
C GLU A 408 -0.31 -25.21 6.53
N SER A 409 -1.09 -24.76 7.53
CA SER A 409 -2.56 -24.86 7.54
C SER A 409 -3.25 -23.95 6.52
N ILE A 410 -2.74 -22.74 6.30
CA ILE A 410 -3.37 -21.75 5.41
C ILE A 410 -2.98 -22.03 3.95
N LEU A 411 -1.69 -22.21 3.67
CA LEU A 411 -1.18 -22.32 2.29
C LEU A 411 -1.15 -23.77 1.76
N GLY A 412 -1.51 -24.77 2.58
CA GLY A 412 -1.42 -26.18 2.20
C GLY A 412 0.02 -26.65 1.99
N LEU A 413 0.92 -26.19 2.86
CA LEU A 413 2.37 -26.42 2.77
C LEU A 413 2.85 -27.38 3.86
N LYS A 414 4.10 -27.81 3.70
CA LYS A 414 4.88 -28.50 4.71
C LYS A 414 6.30 -27.97 4.75
N PHE A 415 6.80 -27.65 5.94
CA PHE A 415 8.18 -27.25 6.18
C PHE A 415 8.99 -28.42 6.73
N THR A 416 10.27 -28.51 6.36
CA THR A 416 11.18 -29.53 6.90
C THR A 416 12.59 -28.95 6.97
N ARG A 417 13.15 -28.84 8.19
CA ARG A 417 14.53 -28.40 8.37
C ARG A 417 15.49 -29.37 7.68
N VAL A 418 16.37 -28.82 6.85
CA VAL A 418 17.44 -29.53 6.15
C VAL A 418 18.81 -29.07 6.65
N THR A 419 19.81 -29.94 6.54
CA THR A 419 21.18 -29.73 7.05
C THR A 419 22.24 -30.22 6.06
N ASP A 420 21.86 -30.42 4.80
CA ASP A 420 22.71 -30.80 3.68
C ASP A 420 22.84 -29.68 2.64
N GLN A 421 22.40 -28.46 3.00
CA GLN A 421 22.49 -27.24 2.20
C GLN A 421 23.61 -26.35 2.73
N PRO A 422 24.32 -25.57 1.87
CA PRO A 422 25.34 -24.63 2.32
C PRO A 422 24.73 -23.48 3.13
N VAL A 423 25.44 -23.00 4.14
CA VAL A 423 25.04 -21.87 5.00
C VAL A 423 26.24 -21.00 5.35
N TRP A 424 26.06 -19.68 5.33
CA TRP A 424 27.10 -18.68 5.60
C TRP A 424 27.42 -18.48 7.09
N HIS A 425 26.61 -19.03 8.01
CA HIS A 425 26.81 -18.91 9.46
C HIS A 425 26.11 -20.06 10.22
N GLU A 426 26.65 -20.46 11.37
CA GLU A 426 26.18 -21.64 12.13
C GLU A 426 24.75 -21.53 12.70
N ASP A 427 24.29 -20.30 12.94
CA ASP A 427 22.93 -20.02 13.40
C ASP A 427 21.85 -20.18 12.32
N VAL A 428 22.23 -20.27 11.03
CA VAL A 428 21.30 -20.22 9.91
C VAL A 428 20.54 -21.54 9.78
N VAL A 429 19.22 -21.45 9.63
CA VAL A 429 18.34 -22.60 9.47
C VAL A 429 17.77 -22.63 8.06
N CYS A 430 18.05 -23.69 7.29
CA CYS A 430 17.42 -23.94 6.00
C CYS A 430 16.18 -24.83 6.16
N LEU A 431 15.05 -24.42 5.57
CA LEU A 431 13.80 -25.16 5.48
C LEU A 431 13.53 -25.55 4.03
N ALA A 432 13.36 -26.84 3.77
CA ALA A 432 12.72 -27.33 2.54
C ALA A 432 11.20 -27.12 2.66
N VAL A 433 10.60 -26.59 1.60
CA VAL A 433 9.16 -26.37 1.47
C VAL A 433 8.59 -27.36 0.46
N SER A 434 7.45 -27.98 0.77
CA SER A 434 6.76 -28.93 -0.11
C SER A 434 5.25 -28.79 0.04
N ASP A 435 4.50 -29.22 -0.97
CA ASP A 435 3.04 -29.24 -0.92
C ASP A 435 2.53 -30.32 0.05
N ALA A 436 1.52 -30.00 0.86
CA ALA A 436 0.96 -30.93 1.83
C ALA A 436 0.08 -32.04 1.19
N ALA A 437 -0.46 -31.82 -0.01
CA ALA A 437 -1.42 -32.73 -0.63
C ALA A 437 -0.75 -33.87 -1.42
N ASP A 438 0.34 -33.61 -2.14
CA ASP A 438 1.06 -34.59 -2.96
C ASP A 438 2.53 -34.81 -2.56
N GLY A 439 3.10 -33.96 -1.69
CA GLY A 439 4.50 -34.02 -1.28
C GLY A 439 5.50 -33.48 -2.31
N ARG A 440 5.04 -32.77 -3.35
CA ARG A 440 5.87 -32.11 -4.37
C ARG A 440 6.74 -31.02 -3.71
N PHE A 441 8.03 -31.02 -4.01
CA PHE A 441 8.94 -29.97 -3.56
C PHE A 441 8.63 -28.63 -4.26
N ILE A 442 8.73 -27.52 -3.52
CA ILE A 442 8.37 -26.17 -4.01
C ILE A 442 9.56 -25.19 -3.94
N GLY A 443 10.38 -25.24 -2.88
CA GLY A 443 11.49 -24.30 -2.69
C GLY A 443 12.22 -24.44 -1.35
N TYR A 444 13.18 -23.55 -1.12
CA TYR A 444 13.91 -23.44 0.15
C TYR A 444 13.77 -22.04 0.75
N CYS A 445 13.58 -21.98 2.08
CA CYS A 445 13.68 -20.74 2.86
C CYS A 445 14.86 -20.88 3.83
N TYR A 446 15.83 -19.96 3.77
CA TYR A 446 16.81 -19.79 4.85
C TYR A 446 16.29 -18.79 5.88
N MET A 447 16.66 -18.99 7.14
CA MET A 447 16.32 -18.12 8.26
C MET A 447 17.59 -17.75 9.02
N ASP A 448 17.94 -16.46 9.00
CA ASP A 448 19.08 -15.87 9.69
C ASP A 448 18.57 -14.81 10.68
N MET A 449 18.25 -15.24 11.90
CA MET A 449 17.33 -14.50 12.78
C MET A 449 17.99 -13.63 13.85
N PHE A 450 19.30 -13.75 14.05
CA PHE A 450 20.03 -13.13 15.17
C PHE A 450 21.09 -12.13 14.69
N PRO A 451 21.35 -11.03 15.43
CA PRO A 451 22.36 -10.04 15.07
C PRO A 451 23.78 -10.55 15.30
N ARG A 452 24.71 -10.10 14.45
CA ARG A 452 26.17 -10.30 14.58
C ARG A 452 26.90 -9.15 13.88
N GLU A 453 28.21 -9.01 14.12
CA GLU A 453 29.03 -8.01 13.44
C GLU A 453 28.99 -8.18 11.92
N GLY A 454 28.87 -7.07 11.18
CA GLY A 454 28.88 -7.06 9.72
C GLY A 454 27.61 -7.53 9.03
N LYS A 455 26.59 -8.00 9.78
CA LYS A 455 25.29 -8.39 9.23
C LYS A 455 24.40 -7.18 8.98
N TYR A 456 23.59 -7.25 7.92
CA TYR A 456 22.49 -6.35 7.61
C TYR A 456 21.55 -6.18 8.82
N SER A 457 21.33 -4.93 9.25
CA SER A 457 20.78 -4.61 10.58
C SER A 457 19.25 -4.48 10.66
N HIS A 458 18.55 -4.52 9.54
CA HIS A 458 17.08 -4.46 9.48
C HIS A 458 16.48 -5.87 9.36
N ALA A 459 15.16 -5.96 9.33
CA ALA A 459 14.49 -7.13 8.77
C ALA A 459 14.41 -6.98 7.24
N ALA A 460 14.54 -8.08 6.49
CA ALA A 460 14.29 -8.14 5.05
C ALA A 460 14.20 -9.58 4.54
N LEU A 461 13.50 -9.76 3.42
CA LEU A 461 13.53 -10.96 2.59
C LEU A 461 14.42 -10.75 1.34
N PHE A 462 15.45 -11.58 1.20
CA PHE A 462 16.32 -11.60 0.02
C PHE A 462 15.94 -12.76 -0.92
N PRO A 463 15.44 -12.51 -2.14
CA PRO A 463 15.27 -13.55 -3.15
C PRO A 463 16.65 -13.95 -3.73
N LEU A 464 16.95 -15.26 -3.78
CA LEU A 464 18.27 -15.76 -4.15
C LEU A 464 18.25 -16.64 -5.41
N GLN A 465 17.18 -17.41 -5.63
CA GLN A 465 16.96 -18.18 -6.86
C GLN A 465 15.49 -18.01 -7.30
N PRO A 466 15.22 -17.68 -8.58
CA PRO A 466 13.86 -17.45 -9.07
C PRO A 466 13.05 -18.77 -9.13
N ASN A 467 11.78 -18.69 -8.77
CA ASN A 467 10.81 -19.77 -8.93
C ASN A 467 10.12 -19.61 -10.29
N VAL A 468 10.48 -20.43 -11.28
CA VAL A 468 9.93 -20.33 -12.65
C VAL A 468 9.88 -21.68 -13.35
N GLN A 469 9.00 -21.80 -14.35
CA GLN A 469 8.84 -23.02 -15.15
C GLN A 469 8.76 -22.75 -16.67
N TYR A 470 9.89 -22.44 -17.28
CA TYR A 470 9.96 -22.23 -18.73
C TYR A 470 10.07 -23.54 -19.52
N LYS A 471 9.16 -23.77 -20.49
CA LYS A 471 9.18 -24.92 -21.43
C LYS A 471 9.39 -26.30 -20.76
N GLY A 472 8.86 -26.48 -19.55
CA GLY A 472 8.96 -27.72 -18.77
C GLY A 472 10.30 -27.93 -18.04
N LYS A 473 11.27 -27.02 -18.16
CA LYS A 473 12.37 -26.88 -17.20
C LYS A 473 11.83 -26.19 -15.95
N ARG A 474 12.32 -26.56 -14.76
CA ARG A 474 11.91 -25.94 -13.49
C ARG A 474 13.10 -25.38 -12.74
N SER A 475 12.99 -24.11 -12.34
CA SER A 475 13.75 -23.54 -11.23
C SER A 475 12.83 -23.47 -10.00
N TYR A 476 13.36 -23.77 -8.82
CA TYR A 476 12.61 -23.71 -7.56
C TYR A 476 12.99 -22.45 -6.80
N GLY A 477 12.02 -21.83 -6.12
CA GLY A 477 12.27 -20.63 -5.33
C GLY A 477 13.27 -20.88 -4.20
N VAL A 478 14.29 -20.03 -4.10
CA VAL A 478 15.15 -19.96 -2.89
C VAL A 478 15.25 -18.50 -2.45
N CYS A 479 15.09 -18.27 -1.15
CA CYS A 479 15.20 -16.96 -0.53
C CYS A 479 15.77 -17.07 0.90
N SER A 480 16.23 -15.95 1.45
CA SER A 480 16.68 -15.84 2.84
C SER A 480 15.88 -14.77 3.59
N LEU A 481 15.23 -15.19 4.66
CA LEU A 481 14.74 -14.33 5.72
C LEU A 481 15.90 -13.86 6.59
N VAL A 482 16.09 -12.55 6.69
CA VAL A 482 17.10 -11.92 7.54
C VAL A 482 16.37 -11.09 8.60
N CYS A 483 16.61 -11.39 9.88
CA CYS A 483 16.10 -10.64 11.02
C CYS A 483 17.19 -10.47 12.09
N ASN A 484 16.95 -9.59 13.07
CA ASN A 484 17.93 -9.22 14.10
C ASN A 484 17.34 -9.30 15.52
N PHE A 485 16.57 -10.36 15.80
CA PHE A 485 15.96 -10.61 17.09
C PHE A 485 17.00 -10.92 18.18
N THR A 486 16.71 -10.56 19.43
CA THR A 486 17.66 -10.73 20.54
C THR A 486 18.03 -12.21 20.74
N LYS A 487 19.30 -12.58 20.54
CA LYS A 487 19.79 -13.97 20.68
C LYS A 487 19.67 -14.45 22.14
N SER A 488 19.43 -15.75 22.32
CA SER A 488 19.37 -16.39 23.64
C SER A 488 20.69 -16.30 24.41
N THR A 489 20.58 -16.09 25.72
CA THR A 489 21.69 -16.18 26.68
C THR A 489 21.64 -17.53 27.41
N PRO A 490 22.69 -17.92 28.17
CA PRO A 490 22.66 -19.14 28.99
C PRO A 490 21.59 -19.17 30.09
N THR A 491 20.93 -18.04 30.38
CA THR A 491 19.94 -17.90 31.48
C THR A 491 18.58 -17.37 31.04
N LYS A 492 18.46 -16.79 29.83
CA LYS A 492 17.21 -16.25 29.26
C LYS A 492 17.14 -16.62 27.77
N PRO A 493 16.07 -17.28 27.29
CA PRO A 493 15.90 -17.59 25.87
C PRO A 493 15.73 -16.30 25.05
N SER A 494 15.78 -16.43 23.72
CA SER A 494 15.35 -15.36 22.83
C SER A 494 13.84 -15.14 23.03
N LEU A 495 13.47 -13.91 23.39
CA LEU A 495 12.10 -13.48 23.64
C LEU A 495 11.78 -12.30 22.71
N LEU A 496 10.70 -12.39 21.97
CA LEU A 496 10.27 -11.36 21.02
C LEU A 496 9.31 -10.37 21.68
N THR A 497 9.48 -9.09 21.40
CA THR A 497 8.40 -8.10 21.56
C THR A 497 7.26 -8.40 20.58
N HIS A 498 6.06 -7.87 20.81
CA HIS A 498 4.96 -8.09 19.86
C HIS A 498 5.26 -7.48 18.48
N ASP A 499 5.91 -6.32 18.42
CA ASP A 499 6.43 -5.71 17.18
C ASP A 499 7.37 -6.67 16.42
N GLU A 500 8.26 -7.41 17.11
CA GLU A 500 9.13 -8.43 16.50
C GLU A 500 8.34 -9.65 15.98
N VAL A 501 7.25 -10.05 16.65
CA VAL A 501 6.36 -11.12 16.17
C VAL A 501 5.62 -10.68 14.91
N VAL A 502 5.08 -9.46 14.88
CA VAL A 502 4.44 -8.86 13.68
C VAL A 502 5.45 -8.80 12.53
N THR A 503 6.67 -8.30 12.79
CA THR A 503 7.78 -8.27 11.81
C THR A 503 8.09 -9.66 11.24
N PHE A 504 8.12 -10.70 12.10
CA PHE A 504 8.36 -12.08 11.65
C PHE A 504 7.24 -12.59 10.73
N PHE A 505 5.99 -12.23 11.00
CA PHE A 505 4.86 -12.59 10.13
C PHE A 505 4.91 -11.88 8.77
N HIS A 506 5.22 -10.57 8.77
CA HIS A 506 5.40 -9.76 7.57
C HIS A 506 6.44 -10.38 6.62
N GLU A 507 7.66 -10.58 7.10
CA GLU A 507 8.78 -11.04 6.29
C GLU A 507 8.65 -12.51 5.85
N PHE A 508 8.03 -13.36 6.68
CA PHE A 508 7.68 -14.71 6.24
C PHE A 508 6.56 -14.70 5.19
N GLY A 509 5.71 -13.67 5.16
CA GLY A 509 4.78 -13.41 4.07
C GLY A 509 5.51 -13.20 2.74
N HIS A 510 6.56 -12.37 2.72
CA HIS A 510 7.45 -12.22 1.55
C HIS A 510 8.14 -13.54 1.15
N CYS A 511 8.59 -14.34 2.14
CA CYS A 511 9.15 -15.66 1.88
C CYS A 511 8.14 -16.58 1.18
N MET A 512 6.88 -16.56 1.64
CA MET A 512 5.82 -17.38 1.05
C MET A 512 5.38 -16.86 -0.31
N HIS A 513 5.41 -15.55 -0.56
CA HIS A 513 5.19 -14.98 -1.89
C HIS A 513 6.26 -15.49 -2.88
N HIS A 514 7.55 -15.40 -2.52
CA HIS A 514 8.64 -15.90 -3.37
C HIS A 514 8.55 -17.40 -3.66
N ILE A 515 8.29 -18.20 -2.62
CA ILE A 515 8.26 -19.67 -2.72
C ILE A 515 6.95 -20.18 -3.35
N CYS A 516 5.82 -19.50 -3.17
CA CYS A 516 4.54 -19.94 -3.76
C CYS A 516 4.30 -19.44 -5.19
N ALA A 517 5.13 -18.55 -5.73
CA ALA A 517 5.12 -18.09 -7.14
C ALA A 517 5.41 -19.21 -8.14
N GLU A 518 4.51 -20.19 -8.23
CA GLU A 518 4.75 -21.45 -8.92
C GLU A 518 4.35 -21.47 -10.41
N ASN A 519 3.56 -20.49 -10.85
CA ASN A 519 2.96 -20.37 -12.18
C ASN A 519 3.49 -19.11 -12.88
N VAL A 520 4.82 -19.05 -13.04
CA VAL A 520 5.56 -17.98 -13.73
C VAL A 520 6.51 -18.65 -14.73
N GLU A 521 6.54 -18.18 -15.97
CA GLU A 521 7.47 -18.67 -17.00
C GLU A 521 8.79 -17.87 -17.02
N TYR A 522 8.75 -16.56 -16.73
CA TYR A 522 9.87 -15.64 -16.91
C TYR A 522 10.50 -15.14 -15.60
N ALA A 523 11.83 -15.15 -15.53
CA ALA A 523 12.60 -14.75 -14.34
C ALA A 523 12.32 -13.29 -13.90
N GLU A 524 11.99 -12.41 -14.85
CA GLU A 524 11.59 -11.02 -14.62
C GLU A 524 10.39 -10.89 -13.68
N PHE A 525 9.47 -11.87 -13.70
CA PHE A 525 8.22 -11.87 -12.94
C PHE A 525 8.25 -12.84 -11.74
N ALA A 526 9.41 -13.46 -11.45
CA ALA A 526 9.52 -14.51 -10.44
C ALA A 526 9.34 -13.96 -9.01
N GLY A 527 8.56 -14.68 -8.20
CA GLY A 527 8.44 -14.38 -6.77
C GLY A 527 7.85 -13.00 -6.49
N THR A 528 8.57 -12.19 -5.71
CA THR A 528 8.14 -10.85 -5.27
C THR A 528 8.33 -9.74 -6.32
N SER A 529 8.69 -10.06 -7.57
CA SER A 529 8.82 -9.11 -8.69
C SER A 529 7.49 -8.57 -9.23
N VAL A 530 6.63 -8.07 -8.35
CA VAL A 530 5.34 -7.41 -8.64
C VAL A 530 5.49 -5.88 -8.70
N GLU A 531 4.40 -5.15 -8.93
CA GLU A 531 4.38 -3.70 -8.72
C GLU A 531 4.78 -3.32 -7.27
N GLN A 532 5.63 -2.30 -7.09
CA GLN A 532 6.22 -1.94 -5.78
C GLN A 532 5.19 -1.38 -4.78
N ASP A 533 4.05 -0.89 -5.26
CA ASP A 533 2.88 -0.51 -4.47
C ASP A 533 1.93 -1.69 -4.20
N PHE A 534 2.26 -2.90 -4.67
CA PHE A 534 1.56 -4.14 -4.31
C PHE A 534 2.44 -5.13 -3.51
N VAL A 535 3.77 -5.03 -3.57
CA VAL A 535 4.68 -6.03 -2.95
C VAL A 535 4.43 -6.23 -1.45
N GLU A 536 4.09 -5.18 -0.71
CA GLU A 536 3.80 -5.24 0.74
C GLU A 536 2.38 -5.73 1.07
N CYS A 537 1.47 -5.80 0.10
CA CYS A 537 0.08 -6.16 0.34
C CYS A 537 -0.07 -7.63 0.85
N PRO A 538 0.64 -8.62 0.27
CA PRO A 538 0.75 -9.96 0.84
C PRO A 538 1.30 -10.02 2.27
N SER A 539 2.39 -9.29 2.58
CA SER A 539 3.05 -9.32 3.90
C SER A 539 2.20 -8.64 4.98
N GLN A 540 1.71 -7.43 4.71
CA GLN A 540 0.80 -6.69 5.60
C GLN A 540 -0.54 -7.41 5.82
N MET A 541 -1.05 -8.16 4.82
CA MET A 541 -2.25 -8.98 5.04
C MET A 541 -1.98 -10.05 6.11
N LEU A 542 -0.77 -10.61 6.17
CA LEU A 542 -0.41 -11.69 7.08
C LEU A 542 -0.04 -11.19 8.49
N GLU A 543 0.42 -9.95 8.64
CA GLU A 543 0.57 -9.26 9.94
C GLU A 543 -0.72 -9.30 10.77
N ASN A 544 -1.88 -9.19 10.12
CA ASN A 544 -3.18 -9.16 10.78
C ASN A 544 -3.45 -10.39 11.67
N TRP A 545 -2.86 -11.56 11.39
CA TRP A 545 -2.96 -12.74 12.27
C TRP A 545 -2.34 -12.50 13.65
N CYS A 546 -1.36 -11.60 13.79
CA CYS A 546 -0.76 -11.23 15.08
C CYS A 546 -1.68 -10.38 15.97
N TRP A 547 -2.86 -10.00 15.49
CA TRP A 547 -3.84 -9.16 16.20
C TRP A 547 -5.16 -9.89 16.51
N GLU A 548 -5.25 -11.19 16.23
CA GLU A 548 -6.47 -11.99 16.45
C GLU A 548 -6.35 -12.86 17.71
N LYS A 549 -7.37 -12.83 18.57
CA LYS A 549 -7.32 -13.39 19.94
C LYS A 549 -6.89 -14.85 20.00
N ASP A 550 -7.47 -15.71 19.16
CA ASP A 550 -7.16 -17.15 19.13
C ASP A 550 -5.78 -17.45 18.52
N ILE A 551 -5.25 -16.55 17.68
CA ILE A 551 -3.93 -16.70 17.08
C ILE A 551 -2.85 -16.23 18.05
N LEU A 552 -3.04 -15.08 18.70
CA LEU A 552 -2.20 -14.61 19.81
C LEU A 552 -2.10 -15.65 20.93
N LYS A 553 -3.21 -16.33 21.26
CA LYS A 553 -3.25 -17.40 22.27
C LYS A 553 -2.55 -18.69 21.84
N ARG A 554 -2.32 -18.91 20.53
CA ARG A 554 -1.44 -19.97 20.01
C ARG A 554 0.02 -19.54 19.96
N LEU A 555 0.29 -18.30 19.54
CA LEU A 555 1.63 -17.72 19.40
C LEU A 555 2.32 -17.50 20.75
N SER A 556 1.57 -17.48 21.85
CA SER A 556 2.09 -17.23 23.19
C SER A 556 2.29 -18.51 24.02
N CYS A 557 3.40 -18.54 24.75
CA CYS A 557 3.77 -19.57 25.74
C CYS A 557 4.83 -18.98 26.68
N HIS A 558 4.50 -18.74 27.95
CA HIS A 558 5.39 -18.15 28.93
C HIS A 558 6.65 -19.00 29.12
N TYR A 559 7.84 -18.43 28.90
CA TYR A 559 9.10 -19.20 28.88
C TYR A 559 9.40 -20.03 30.14
N LYS A 560 8.95 -19.59 31.32
CA LYS A 560 9.06 -20.32 32.61
C LYS A 560 7.88 -21.24 32.97
N THR A 561 6.63 -20.78 32.86
CA THR A 561 5.44 -21.55 33.32
C THR A 561 4.78 -22.38 32.23
N HIS A 562 5.08 -22.09 30.96
CA HIS A 562 4.48 -22.65 29.75
C HIS A 562 2.97 -22.42 29.61
N GLU A 563 2.45 -21.38 30.26
CA GLU A 563 1.07 -20.92 30.13
C GLU A 563 0.92 -19.95 28.96
N PRO A 564 -0.20 -19.94 28.21
CA PRO A 564 -0.45 -18.97 27.15
C PRO A 564 -0.67 -17.56 27.73
N LEU A 565 -0.60 -16.52 26.89
CA LEU A 565 -0.89 -15.15 27.32
C LEU A 565 -2.33 -15.06 27.87
N PRO A 566 -2.56 -14.49 29.07
CA PRO A 566 -3.89 -14.32 29.65
C PRO A 566 -4.84 -13.52 28.75
N ASP A 567 -6.12 -13.90 28.75
CA ASP A 567 -7.17 -13.27 27.94
C ASP A 567 -7.27 -11.75 28.15
N ASP A 568 -7.05 -11.26 29.37
CA ASP A 568 -7.08 -9.82 29.66
C ASP A 568 -5.87 -9.07 29.09
N LEU A 569 -4.69 -9.70 29.05
CA LEU A 569 -3.50 -9.15 28.39
C LEU A 569 -3.64 -9.19 26.86
N ILE A 570 -4.20 -10.27 26.30
CA ILE A 570 -4.55 -10.32 24.87
C ILE A 570 -5.54 -9.21 24.53
N GLU A 571 -6.59 -9.00 25.33
CA GLU A 571 -7.59 -7.97 25.07
C GLU A 571 -7.09 -6.53 25.27
N LYS A 572 -6.05 -6.30 26.08
CA LYS A 572 -5.34 -5.01 26.16
C LYS A 572 -4.43 -4.80 24.94
N LEU A 573 -3.66 -5.83 24.57
CA LEU A 573 -2.76 -5.80 23.42
C LEU A 573 -3.52 -5.53 22.11
N ILE A 574 -4.62 -6.25 21.85
CA ILE A 574 -5.45 -6.01 20.66
C ILE A 574 -6.01 -4.58 20.63
N LYS A 575 -6.50 -4.05 21.77
CA LYS A 575 -6.98 -2.67 21.85
C LYS A 575 -5.87 -1.64 21.62
N SER A 576 -4.62 -1.96 21.99
CA SER A 576 -3.50 -1.06 21.75
C SER A 576 -3.13 -0.89 20.27
N ARG A 577 -3.65 -1.74 19.36
CA ARG A 577 -3.59 -1.46 17.90
C ARG A 577 -4.30 -0.16 17.54
N ASP A 578 -5.38 0.18 18.25
CA ASP A 578 -6.11 1.43 18.02
C ASP A 578 -5.36 2.65 18.61
N ALA A 579 -4.25 2.47 19.32
CA ALA A 579 -3.55 3.55 20.00
C ALA A 579 -2.83 4.47 19.01
N ASN A 580 -3.10 5.78 19.13
CA ASN A 580 -2.51 6.83 18.31
C ASN A 580 -2.81 6.70 16.79
N GLU A 581 -3.72 5.83 16.36
CA GLU A 581 -3.81 5.42 14.94
C GLU A 581 -4.16 6.54 13.95
N GLY A 582 -4.93 7.55 14.38
CA GLY A 582 -5.15 8.74 13.57
C GLY A 582 -3.87 9.52 13.31
N ILE A 583 -2.99 9.63 14.31
CA ILE A 583 -1.66 10.24 14.19
C ILE A 583 -0.71 9.34 13.41
N ASN A 584 -0.77 8.03 13.59
CA ASN A 584 0.07 7.07 12.87
C ASN A 584 -0.16 7.20 11.36
N THR A 585 -1.42 7.14 10.93
CA THR A 585 -1.82 7.34 9.53
C THR A 585 -1.51 8.77 9.05
N GLN A 586 -1.80 9.82 9.83
CA GLN A 586 -1.41 11.20 9.46
C GLN A 586 0.11 11.38 9.29
N ARG A 587 0.94 10.64 10.05
CA ARG A 587 2.40 10.69 9.91
C ARG A 587 2.88 10.06 8.61
N GLN A 588 2.23 9.01 8.12
CA GLN A 588 2.51 8.46 6.78
C GLN A 588 2.10 9.47 5.70
N LEU A 589 0.88 10.02 5.78
CA LEU A 589 0.40 11.06 4.86
C LEU A 589 1.34 12.28 4.78
N VAL A 590 1.96 12.69 5.89
CA VAL A 590 2.98 13.75 5.89
C VAL A 590 4.18 13.40 5.01
N PHE A 591 4.66 12.15 5.02
CA PHE A 591 5.74 11.70 4.16
C PHE A 591 5.29 11.48 2.72
N ASP A 592 4.10 10.91 2.52
CA ASP A 592 3.52 10.65 1.20
C ASP A 592 3.28 11.96 0.43
N ASN A 593 2.58 12.92 1.05
CA ASN A 593 2.32 14.24 0.49
C ASN A 593 3.63 15.00 0.25
N PHE A 594 4.63 14.87 1.12
CA PHE A 594 5.95 15.48 0.93
C PHE A 594 6.69 14.89 -0.30
N ASP A 595 6.79 13.56 -0.39
CA ASP A 595 7.47 12.86 -1.48
C ASP A 595 6.81 13.14 -2.84
N GLN A 596 5.48 13.12 -2.91
CA GLN A 596 4.73 13.50 -4.12
C GLN A 596 4.89 14.99 -4.45
N THR A 597 4.96 15.88 -3.45
CA THR A 597 5.13 17.33 -3.67
C THR A 597 6.51 17.65 -4.26
N ILE A 598 7.60 17.10 -3.70
CA ILE A 598 8.96 17.42 -4.19
C ILE A 598 9.32 16.72 -5.50
N HIS A 599 8.52 15.75 -5.95
CA HIS A 599 8.70 15.07 -7.23
C HIS A 599 7.61 15.38 -8.27
N GLY A 600 6.64 16.22 -7.92
CA GLY A 600 5.55 16.66 -8.79
C GLY A 600 5.96 17.64 -9.89
N VAL A 601 4.97 18.18 -10.62
CA VAL A 601 5.18 19.05 -11.80
C VAL A 601 5.94 20.34 -11.45
N ASN A 602 5.69 20.89 -10.26
CA ASN A 602 6.29 22.13 -9.76
C ASN A 602 6.89 21.88 -8.37
N PRO A 603 8.08 21.26 -8.28
CA PRO A 603 8.72 21.02 -6.99
C PRO A 603 9.13 22.37 -6.36
N PRO A 604 9.12 22.46 -5.02
CA PRO A 604 9.45 23.67 -4.29
C PRO A 604 10.95 23.98 -4.36
N SER A 605 11.31 25.26 -4.21
CA SER A 605 12.71 25.67 -4.06
C SER A 605 13.27 25.45 -2.65
N ASP A 606 12.40 25.37 -1.65
CA ASP A 606 12.76 25.06 -0.26
C ASP A 606 12.08 23.76 0.17
N ILE A 607 12.86 22.68 0.15
CA ILE A 607 12.44 21.33 0.48
C ILE A 607 12.21 21.18 2.00
N THR A 608 13.02 21.83 2.82
CA THR A 608 12.95 21.74 4.28
C THR A 608 11.71 22.44 4.82
N THR A 609 11.45 23.68 4.39
CA THR A 609 10.22 24.40 4.77
C THR A 609 8.96 23.68 4.28
N THR A 610 9.00 23.09 3.07
CA THR A 610 7.86 22.30 2.55
C THR A 610 7.52 21.11 3.45
N PHE A 611 8.53 20.37 3.95
CA PHE A 611 8.28 19.29 4.91
C PHE A 611 7.69 19.81 6.23
N ASN A 612 8.23 20.92 6.74
CA ASN A 612 7.79 21.53 8.00
C ASN A 612 6.33 22.00 7.93
N ASP A 613 5.94 22.60 6.79
CA ASP A 613 4.57 23.06 6.52
C ASP A 613 3.59 21.88 6.41
N ILE A 614 3.93 20.82 5.67
CA ILE A 614 3.09 19.62 5.54
C ILE A 614 2.92 18.92 6.91
N SER A 615 4.01 18.77 7.67
CA SER A 615 3.98 18.23 9.05
C SER A 615 3.00 18.99 9.96
N LEU A 616 3.00 20.33 9.85
CA LEU A 616 2.14 21.19 10.66
C LEU A 616 0.68 21.16 10.17
N GLN A 617 0.44 21.08 8.86
CA GLN A 617 -0.90 21.11 8.26
C GLN A 617 -1.65 19.78 8.41
N THR A 618 -1.03 18.65 8.06
CA THR A 618 -1.67 17.33 8.08
C THR A 618 -1.76 16.72 9.48
N MET A 619 -0.74 16.93 10.34
CA MET A 619 -0.65 16.28 11.66
C MET A 619 -0.67 17.25 12.86
N GLY A 620 -0.48 18.56 12.66
CA GLY A 620 -0.43 19.54 13.77
C GLY A 620 0.88 19.50 14.58
N VAL A 621 1.94 18.90 14.03
CA VAL A 621 3.26 18.77 14.66
C VAL A 621 4.24 19.75 14.04
N LYS A 622 4.83 20.59 14.90
CA LYS A 622 5.87 21.55 14.55
C LYS A 622 7.25 20.87 14.61
N GLN A 623 7.98 20.94 13.50
CA GLN A 623 9.38 20.54 13.45
C GLN A 623 10.27 21.58 14.14
N GLN A 624 11.38 21.16 14.75
CA GLN A 624 12.27 22.08 15.44
C GLN A 624 12.94 23.05 14.45
N GLU A 625 13.01 24.33 14.84
CA GLU A 625 13.70 25.37 14.06
C GLU A 625 15.18 25.01 13.82
N GLY A 626 15.62 25.09 12.57
CA GLY A 626 16.95 24.66 12.15
C GLY A 626 17.15 23.13 12.07
N SER A 627 16.07 22.34 12.00
CA SER A 627 16.14 20.91 11.64
C SER A 627 15.89 20.68 10.14
N HIS A 628 16.54 19.66 9.58
CA HIS A 628 16.57 19.35 8.16
C HIS A 628 16.15 17.90 7.89
N PHE A 629 15.00 17.46 8.43
CA PHE A 629 14.53 16.07 8.32
C PHE A 629 14.65 15.47 6.89
N PRO A 630 14.31 16.18 5.79
CA PRO A 630 14.50 15.67 4.43
C PRO A 630 15.93 15.22 4.10
N ALA A 631 16.96 15.90 4.62
CA ALA A 631 18.37 15.52 4.44
C ALA A 631 18.73 14.18 5.15
N THR A 632 17.86 13.70 6.03
CA THR A 632 17.98 12.42 6.74
C THR A 632 17.06 11.32 6.16
N PHE A 633 16.17 11.66 5.23
CA PHE A 633 15.10 10.79 4.77
C PHE A 633 15.57 9.89 3.61
N GLY A 634 16.24 8.77 3.96
CA GLY A 634 16.85 7.81 3.02
C GLY A 634 15.98 7.35 1.85
N HIS A 635 14.65 7.29 2.02
CA HIS A 635 13.70 6.96 0.96
C HIS A 635 13.79 7.87 -0.27
N MET A 636 14.29 9.10 -0.12
CA MET A 636 14.53 10.03 -1.24
C MET A 636 15.66 9.57 -2.19
N CYS A 637 16.30 8.43 -1.92
CA CYS A 637 17.32 7.80 -2.75
C CYS A 637 16.93 6.34 -3.06
N GLY A 638 15.98 6.13 -3.98
CA GLY A 638 15.55 4.81 -4.47
C GLY A 638 14.06 4.52 -4.28
N TYR A 639 13.42 5.15 -3.29
CA TYR A 639 11.96 5.12 -3.06
C TYR A 639 11.27 6.44 -3.45
N ASP A 640 11.99 7.31 -4.17
CA ASP A 640 11.53 8.61 -4.64
C ASP A 640 10.27 8.55 -5.50
N ALA A 641 9.30 9.40 -5.13
CA ALA A 641 7.93 9.50 -5.63
C ALA A 641 7.10 8.21 -5.49
N LYS A 642 7.44 7.36 -4.52
CA LYS A 642 6.80 6.06 -4.28
C LYS A 642 6.51 5.78 -2.80
N TYR A 643 6.75 6.71 -1.86
CA TYR A 643 6.58 6.42 -0.42
C TYR A 643 5.16 5.96 -0.05
N TYR A 644 4.16 6.46 -0.80
CA TYR A 644 2.75 6.06 -0.73
C TYR A 644 2.50 4.54 -0.86
N SER A 645 3.47 3.78 -1.40
CA SER A 645 3.36 2.32 -1.56
C SER A 645 3.00 1.60 -0.27
N TYR A 646 3.51 2.07 0.89
CA TYR A 646 3.24 1.44 2.18
C TYR A 646 1.77 1.57 2.61
N LEU A 647 1.18 2.75 2.45
CA LEU A 647 -0.22 3.02 2.82
C LEU A 647 -1.20 2.44 1.77
N TRP A 648 -0.82 2.49 0.49
CA TRP A 648 -1.57 1.90 -0.62
C TRP A 648 -1.66 0.37 -0.51
N ALA A 649 -0.54 -0.29 -0.19
CA ALA A 649 -0.52 -1.72 0.07
C ALA A 649 -1.30 -2.09 1.35
N GLU A 650 -1.18 -1.31 2.44
CA GLU A 650 -1.91 -1.57 3.70
C GLU A 650 -3.43 -1.51 3.49
N VAL A 651 -3.91 -0.54 2.70
CA VAL A 651 -5.33 -0.39 2.38
C VAL A 651 -5.91 -1.63 1.70
N PHE A 652 -5.17 -2.25 0.79
CA PHE A 652 -5.60 -3.48 0.12
C PHE A 652 -5.33 -4.74 0.95
N ALA A 653 -4.29 -4.75 1.78
CA ALA A 653 -4.01 -5.83 2.72
C ALA A 653 -5.16 -6.02 3.72
N ASP A 654 -5.69 -4.92 4.27
CA ASP A 654 -6.86 -4.95 5.15
C ASP A 654 -8.14 -5.35 4.38
N ASP A 655 -8.31 -5.00 3.10
CA ASP A 655 -9.45 -5.48 2.29
C ASP A 655 -9.40 -7.00 2.04
N LEU A 656 -8.23 -7.52 1.65
CA LEU A 656 -8.00 -8.96 1.52
C LEU A 656 -8.29 -9.69 2.85
N PHE A 657 -7.71 -9.22 3.95
CA PHE A 657 -7.87 -9.86 5.26
C PHE A 657 -9.32 -9.80 5.77
N LEU A 658 -9.93 -8.62 5.76
CA LEU A 658 -11.26 -8.40 6.33
C LEU A 658 -12.33 -9.13 5.53
N THR A 659 -12.32 -8.99 4.20
CA THR A 659 -13.35 -9.53 3.32
C THR A 659 -13.29 -11.06 3.25
N LYS A 660 -12.10 -11.67 3.23
CA LYS A 660 -11.94 -13.12 2.97
C LYS A 660 -11.67 -13.98 4.20
N PHE A 661 -10.99 -13.47 5.22
CA PHE A 661 -10.60 -14.27 6.38
C PHE A 661 -11.38 -13.91 7.66
N LYS A 662 -11.51 -12.61 7.96
CA LYS A 662 -12.09 -12.14 9.23
C LYS A 662 -13.62 -12.10 9.25
N LYS A 663 -14.28 -11.50 8.24
CA LYS A 663 -15.77 -11.44 8.17
C LYS A 663 -16.43 -12.82 8.02
N PRO A 664 -15.83 -13.82 7.35
CA PRO A 664 -16.30 -15.21 7.41
C PRO A 664 -16.00 -15.95 8.72
N HIS A 665 -15.35 -15.30 9.69
CA HIS A 665 -14.93 -15.86 10.99
C HIS A 665 -14.13 -17.18 10.88
N ASN A 666 -13.28 -17.31 9.87
CA ASN A 666 -12.47 -18.51 9.65
C ASN A 666 -11.07 -18.18 9.13
N LEU A 667 -10.25 -17.62 10.03
CA LEU A 667 -8.85 -17.21 9.83
C LEU A 667 -7.91 -18.36 9.39
N LEU A 668 -8.38 -19.61 9.41
CA LEU A 668 -7.60 -20.81 9.10
C LEU A 668 -8.27 -21.66 8.01
N ASN A 669 -9.16 -21.07 7.20
CA ASN A 669 -9.83 -21.80 6.13
C ASN A 669 -8.83 -22.24 5.05
N PRO A 670 -8.58 -23.56 4.87
CA PRO A 670 -7.63 -24.04 3.85
C PRO A 670 -8.15 -23.81 2.43
N GLU A 671 -9.46 -23.64 2.22
CA GLU A 671 -10.02 -23.32 0.89
C GLU A 671 -9.66 -21.88 0.50
N THR A 672 -9.89 -20.91 1.39
CA THR A 672 -9.54 -19.49 1.19
C THR A 672 -8.02 -19.26 1.16
N GLY A 673 -7.25 -19.96 2.00
CA GLY A 673 -5.80 -19.88 1.98
C GLY A 673 -5.17 -20.49 0.71
N MET A 674 -5.79 -21.53 0.15
CA MET A 674 -5.43 -22.10 -1.16
C MET A 674 -5.89 -21.22 -2.34
N GLU A 675 -7.02 -20.53 -2.22
CA GLU A 675 -7.46 -19.48 -3.15
C GLU A 675 -6.41 -18.34 -3.18
N TYR A 676 -6.00 -17.86 -2.00
CA TYR A 676 -4.97 -16.83 -1.83
C TYR A 676 -3.62 -17.27 -2.42
N ARG A 677 -3.15 -18.49 -2.10
CA ARG A 677 -1.92 -19.04 -2.70
C ARG A 677 -1.99 -19.08 -4.24
N LYS A 678 -3.15 -19.41 -4.82
CA LYS A 678 -3.30 -19.55 -6.29
C LYS A 678 -3.47 -18.22 -7.01
N THR A 679 -4.31 -17.33 -6.52
CA THR A 679 -4.62 -16.07 -7.23
C THR A 679 -3.65 -14.96 -6.87
N ILE A 680 -3.31 -14.79 -5.59
CA ILE A 680 -2.34 -13.76 -5.15
C ILE A 680 -0.90 -14.22 -5.38
N LEU A 681 -0.47 -15.29 -4.70
CA LEU A 681 0.97 -15.62 -4.65
C LEU A 681 1.49 -16.30 -5.92
N SER A 682 0.72 -17.22 -6.53
CA SER A 682 1.30 -18.14 -7.51
C SER A 682 1.71 -17.54 -8.84
N ARG A 683 1.30 -16.30 -9.12
CA ARG A 683 1.50 -15.61 -10.41
C ARG A 683 2.69 -14.65 -10.39
N GLY A 684 3.25 -14.33 -9.22
CA GLY A 684 4.27 -13.29 -9.09
C GLY A 684 3.90 -12.03 -9.88
N GLY A 685 4.86 -11.49 -10.63
CA GLY A 685 4.67 -10.34 -11.50
C GLY A 685 3.96 -10.60 -12.84
N ALA A 686 3.55 -11.84 -13.15
CA ALA A 686 3.08 -12.25 -14.49
C ALA A 686 1.70 -11.68 -14.87
N VAL A 687 0.96 -11.11 -13.92
CA VAL A 687 -0.34 -10.44 -14.10
C VAL A 687 -0.30 -9.11 -13.32
N ASP A 688 -1.00 -8.08 -13.80
CA ASP A 688 -1.12 -6.80 -13.07
C ASP A 688 -1.82 -7.00 -11.71
N ALA A 689 -1.27 -6.37 -10.66
CA ALA A 689 -1.77 -6.46 -9.28
C ALA A 689 -3.28 -6.15 -9.15
N SER A 690 -3.80 -5.22 -9.95
CA SER A 690 -5.22 -4.86 -9.95
C SER A 690 -6.13 -6.02 -10.35
N GLU A 691 -5.76 -6.80 -11.37
CA GLU A 691 -6.57 -7.95 -11.81
C GLU A 691 -6.42 -9.15 -10.86
N ILE A 692 -5.24 -9.30 -10.23
CA ILE A 692 -5.01 -10.27 -9.13
C ILE A 692 -5.93 -9.97 -7.93
N LEU A 693 -5.94 -8.73 -7.44
CA LEU A 693 -6.79 -8.28 -6.33
C LEU A 693 -8.27 -8.48 -6.64
N LYS A 694 -8.67 -8.09 -7.86
CA LYS A 694 -10.06 -8.13 -8.36
C LYS A 694 -10.60 -9.54 -8.53
N GLU A 695 -9.79 -10.46 -9.09
CA GLU A 695 -10.17 -11.87 -9.20
C GLU A 695 -10.39 -12.47 -7.81
N PHE A 696 -9.45 -12.23 -6.87
CA PHE A 696 -9.55 -12.78 -5.53
C PHE A 696 -10.74 -12.19 -4.76
N LEU A 697 -10.89 -10.86 -4.71
CA LEU A 697 -11.99 -10.19 -4.00
C LEU A 697 -13.36 -10.41 -4.66
N GLY A 698 -13.41 -10.77 -5.94
CA GLY A 698 -14.64 -10.86 -6.74
C GLY A 698 -15.26 -9.50 -7.10
N ARG A 699 -14.53 -8.42 -6.85
CA ARG A 699 -14.86 -7.01 -7.14
C ARG A 699 -13.57 -6.19 -7.18
N GLU A 700 -13.64 -4.95 -7.68
CA GLU A 700 -12.53 -4.01 -7.52
C GLU A 700 -12.19 -3.81 -6.02
N PRO A 701 -10.90 -3.67 -5.65
CA PRO A 701 -10.47 -3.41 -4.28
C PRO A 701 -10.92 -2.02 -3.80
N ASN A 702 -11.14 -1.83 -2.50
CA ASN A 702 -11.55 -0.55 -1.95
C ASN A 702 -10.98 -0.26 -0.55
N GLN A 703 -11.15 0.99 -0.09
CA GLN A 703 -10.65 1.44 1.22
C GLN A 703 -11.62 1.21 2.40
N GLU A 704 -12.79 0.62 2.18
CA GLU A 704 -13.82 0.47 3.24
C GLU A 704 -13.33 -0.43 4.37
N ALA A 705 -12.58 -1.47 4.05
CA ALA A 705 -12.03 -2.42 5.01
C ALA A 705 -10.96 -1.80 5.93
N PHE A 706 -10.00 -1.08 5.34
CA PHE A 706 -9.02 -0.28 6.09
C PHE A 706 -9.71 0.74 6.99
N LEU A 707 -10.71 1.47 6.49
CA LEU A 707 -11.45 2.43 7.30
C LEU A 707 -12.27 1.77 8.42
N GLU A 708 -12.77 0.54 8.23
CA GLU A 708 -13.40 -0.26 9.29
C GLU A 708 -12.36 -0.69 10.34
N MET A 709 -11.21 -1.21 9.91
CA MET A 709 -10.17 -1.77 10.77
C MET A 709 -9.33 -0.75 11.53
N LYS A 710 -9.11 0.45 10.98
CA LYS A 710 -8.47 1.58 11.69
C LYS A 710 -9.46 2.41 12.53
N GLY A 711 -10.74 2.02 12.58
CA GLY A 711 -11.78 2.76 13.32
C GLY A 711 -12.09 4.15 12.75
N LEU A 712 -11.95 4.32 11.42
CA LEU A 712 -12.15 5.57 10.68
C LEU A 712 -13.47 5.61 9.89
N SER A 713 -14.25 4.53 9.88
CA SER A 713 -15.50 4.42 9.11
C SER A 713 -16.57 5.39 9.62
N SER A 714 -17.23 6.11 8.71
CA SER A 714 -18.21 7.15 9.03
C SER A 714 -19.63 6.63 9.30
N SER A 715 -19.78 5.36 9.67
CA SER A 715 -21.07 4.69 9.90
C SER A 715 -21.34 4.32 11.37
N HIS A 716 -20.32 4.40 12.24
CA HIS A 716 -20.46 4.05 13.66
C HIS A 716 -19.70 5.07 14.55
N HIS A 717 -20.33 6.21 14.87
CA HIS A 717 -19.84 7.13 15.90
C HIS A 717 -20.13 6.61 17.31
N HIS A 718 -19.56 5.44 17.65
CA HIS A 718 -19.56 4.90 19.01
C HIS A 718 -18.61 5.68 19.91
N HIS A 719 -19.03 6.87 20.33
CA HIS A 719 -18.29 7.69 21.29
C HIS A 719 -18.34 7.08 22.70
N ARG A 720 -17.47 6.11 22.96
CA ARG A 720 -17.21 5.58 24.31
C ARG A 720 -16.37 6.58 25.10
N ALA A 721 -17.06 7.45 25.83
CA ALA A 721 -16.43 8.36 26.79
C ALA A 721 -16.15 7.65 28.12
N TRP A 722 -14.96 7.85 28.67
CA TRP A 722 -14.63 7.41 30.02
C TRP A 722 -15.15 8.43 31.03
N VAL A 723 -16.03 8.01 31.93
CA VAL A 723 -16.54 8.81 33.05
C VAL A 723 -16.14 8.15 34.36
N ALA A 724 -16.10 8.94 35.44
CA ALA A 724 -15.36 8.63 36.67
C ALA A 724 -15.78 7.35 37.44
N GLU A 725 -16.85 6.66 37.02
CA GLU A 725 -17.34 5.42 37.62
C GLU A 725 -17.50 4.26 36.61
N GLY A 726 -17.15 4.44 35.32
CA GLY A 726 -17.19 3.36 34.33
C GLY A 726 -17.40 3.80 32.87
N TRP A 727 -17.65 2.82 32.00
CA TRP A 727 -17.99 3.06 30.59
C TRP A 727 -19.45 3.47 30.43
N ALA A 728 -19.69 4.61 29.79
CA ALA A 728 -21.00 4.96 29.23
C ALA A 728 -20.97 4.78 27.71
N GLU A 729 -22.01 4.18 27.15
CA GLU A 729 -22.15 3.99 25.71
C GLU A 729 -23.06 5.08 25.15
N VAL A 730 -22.51 5.92 24.26
CA VAL A 730 -23.25 7.00 23.61
C VAL A 730 -23.54 6.60 22.16
N THR A 731 -24.81 6.64 21.79
CA THR A 731 -25.29 6.54 20.40
C THR A 731 -26.05 7.81 20.03
N ASP A 732 -26.36 8.00 18.74
CA ASP A 732 -27.18 9.13 18.28
C ASP A 732 -28.59 9.15 18.89
N ASP A 733 -29.07 8.01 19.43
CA ASP A 733 -30.34 7.88 20.14
C ASP A 733 -30.25 8.17 21.67
N GLY A 734 -29.03 8.27 22.25
CA GLY A 734 -28.85 8.69 23.64
C GLY A 734 -27.68 8.03 24.41
N ILE A 735 -27.59 8.35 25.70
CA ILE A 735 -26.58 7.80 26.63
C ILE A 735 -27.16 6.57 27.34
N SER A 736 -26.48 5.44 27.20
CA SER A 736 -26.75 4.19 27.92
C SER A 736 -25.70 3.95 29.01
N LEU A 737 -26.15 3.89 30.27
CA LEU A 737 -25.32 3.39 31.38
C LEU A 737 -25.30 1.86 31.34
N VAL A 738 -24.13 1.28 31.08
CA VAL A 738 -23.95 -0.18 31.06
C VAL A 738 -23.86 -0.68 32.51
N GLN A 739 -25.01 -1.11 33.05
CA GLN A 739 -25.10 -1.61 34.42
C GLN A 739 -24.54 -3.05 34.49
N LEU A 740 -23.37 -3.22 35.10
CA LEU A 740 -22.73 -4.53 35.29
C LEU A 740 -23.53 -5.41 36.28
N GLU A 741 -24.14 -6.48 35.79
CA GLU A 741 -24.74 -7.52 36.65
C GLU A 741 -23.65 -8.38 37.33
N ALA A 742 -23.21 -7.95 38.51
CA ALA A 742 -22.29 -8.70 39.35
C ALA A 742 -22.96 -9.96 39.94
N SER A 743 -22.63 -11.13 39.38
CA SER A 743 -23.16 -12.44 39.82
C SER A 743 -22.13 -13.24 40.61
N GLY A 744 -21.90 -12.85 41.87
CA GLY A 744 -21.03 -13.55 42.82
C GLY A 744 -21.30 -13.14 44.27
N PRO A 745 -21.13 -14.04 45.26
CA PRO A 745 -21.53 -13.76 46.64
C PRO A 745 -20.57 -12.80 47.36
N VAL A 746 -21.14 -11.92 48.18
CA VAL A 746 -20.39 -11.04 49.09
C VAL A 746 -19.96 -11.83 50.33
N GLU A 747 -18.65 -11.99 50.54
CA GLU A 747 -18.09 -12.27 51.85
C GLU A 747 -17.50 -10.99 52.47
N SER A 748 -17.56 -10.91 53.80
CA SER A 748 -17.35 -9.68 54.55
C SER A 748 -15.88 -9.42 54.91
N LEU A 749 -15.35 -8.27 54.51
CA LEU A 749 -14.18 -7.66 55.16
C LEU A 749 -14.46 -6.19 55.50
N SER A 750 -14.33 -5.87 56.78
CA SER A 750 -14.44 -4.53 57.34
C SER A 750 -13.06 -3.88 57.48
N LEU A 751 -12.95 -2.60 57.17
CA LEU A 751 -11.90 -1.74 57.74
C LEU A 751 -12.43 -0.30 57.90
N GLN A 752 -11.91 0.39 58.92
CA GLN A 752 -12.32 1.73 59.33
C GLN A 752 -11.39 2.81 58.75
N GLU A 753 -11.91 4.04 58.71
CA GLU A 753 -11.13 5.30 58.76
C GLU A 753 -10.20 5.60 57.56
N SER A 754 -9.96 6.85 57.15
CA SER A 754 -10.56 8.14 57.51
C SER A 754 -10.21 9.19 56.45
N VAL A 755 -11.12 10.11 56.12
CA VAL A 755 -10.80 11.31 55.32
C VAL A 755 -11.37 12.56 56.00
N THR A 756 -10.53 13.58 56.16
CA THR A 756 -10.82 14.79 56.94
C THR A 756 -11.56 15.84 56.10
N LEU A 757 -12.70 16.31 56.61
CA LEU A 757 -13.37 17.51 56.07
C LEU A 757 -12.62 18.78 56.49
N MET A 758 -12.33 19.66 55.53
CA MET A 758 -12.15 21.10 55.78
C MET A 758 -13.36 21.88 55.26
N LYS A 759 -13.82 22.86 56.05
CA LYS A 759 -15.04 23.63 55.81
C LYS A 759 -14.89 24.65 54.68
N VAL A 760 -15.97 24.83 53.92
CA VAL A 760 -16.33 26.12 53.30
C VAL A 760 -17.07 26.96 54.34
N PRO A 761 -16.90 28.30 54.41
CA PRO A 761 -17.65 29.15 55.35
C PRO A 761 -19.17 29.14 55.13
N GLU A 762 -19.90 29.30 56.23
CA GLU A 762 -21.37 29.25 56.28
C GLU A 762 -22.04 30.57 55.87
N CYS A 763 -23.32 30.49 55.48
CA CYS A 763 -24.26 31.60 55.55
C CYS A 763 -25.66 31.02 55.83
N ASP A 764 -26.34 31.53 56.85
CA ASP A 764 -27.50 30.87 57.47
C ASP A 764 -28.85 31.21 56.81
N ASP A 765 -29.74 30.22 56.69
CA ASP A 765 -31.05 30.20 57.36
C ASP A 765 -31.82 28.89 57.07
N ALA A 766 -32.63 28.42 58.02
CA ALA A 766 -33.42 27.18 57.91
C ALA A 766 -34.82 27.35 58.53
N PRO A 767 -35.84 26.60 58.06
CA PRO A 767 -36.03 25.25 58.61
C PRO A 767 -36.45 24.16 57.59
N LEU A 768 -36.39 22.89 58.01
CA LEU A 768 -36.66 21.71 57.19
C LEU A 768 -38.17 21.46 56.94
N VAL A 769 -38.51 20.83 55.79
CA VAL A 769 -38.94 19.41 55.71
C VAL A 769 -39.31 19.00 54.26
N SER A 770 -38.77 17.85 53.81
CA SER A 770 -39.15 17.00 52.66
C SER A 770 -39.23 17.58 51.21
N ASN A 771 -38.45 16.96 50.32
CA ASN A 771 -38.52 16.89 48.83
C ASN A 771 -39.48 17.83 48.08
N PRO A 772 -38.92 18.63 47.13
CA PRO A 772 -39.25 18.35 45.72
C PRO A 772 -38.05 18.46 44.75
N MET A 773 -38.35 18.28 43.46
CA MET A 773 -37.44 18.36 42.29
C MET A 773 -36.52 19.59 42.27
N VAL A 774 -35.31 19.40 41.72
CA VAL A 774 -34.49 20.49 41.14
C VAL A 774 -34.43 20.30 39.63
N VAL A 775 -34.69 21.38 38.89
CA VAL A 775 -34.64 21.45 37.43
C VAL A 775 -33.30 22.04 37.00
N LEU A 776 -32.60 21.42 36.05
CA LEU A 776 -31.45 22.02 35.37
C LEU A 776 -31.91 22.74 34.09
N THR A 777 -32.16 24.05 34.19
CA THR A 777 -32.37 24.91 33.03
C THR A 777 -31.03 25.38 32.45
N VAL A 778 -30.77 25.08 31.18
CA VAL A 778 -29.81 25.81 30.33
C VAL A 778 -30.60 26.66 29.35
N ALA A 779 -30.22 27.93 29.19
CA ALA A 779 -31.04 28.92 28.47
C ALA A 779 -30.80 28.89 26.94
N PRO A 780 -31.86 28.88 26.10
CA PRO A 780 -31.74 28.98 24.64
C PRO A 780 -31.72 30.43 24.15
N CYS A 781 -30.98 30.71 23.08
CA CYS A 781 -31.09 31.97 22.32
C CYS A 781 -31.77 31.73 20.96
N THR A 782 -32.69 32.63 20.58
CA THR A 782 -33.63 32.49 19.45
C THR A 782 -32.96 32.75 18.07
N ARG A 783 -33.47 32.28 16.91
CA ARG A 783 -34.82 32.56 16.34
C ARG A 783 -35.31 31.60 15.23
N ARG A 784 -36.59 31.22 15.36
CA ARG A 784 -37.67 31.07 14.33
C ARG A 784 -37.47 30.16 13.10
N GLY A 785 -38.36 29.15 12.95
CA GLY A 785 -38.47 28.32 11.73
C GLY A 785 -39.76 27.52 11.47
N SER A 786 -40.81 27.60 12.32
CA SER A 786 -42.20 27.12 12.10
C SER A 786 -42.49 25.76 11.42
N VAL A 787 -42.98 24.78 12.19
CA VAL A 787 -43.71 23.58 11.70
C VAL A 787 -44.94 23.33 12.62
N PRO A 788 -46.14 22.97 12.09
CA PRO A 788 -47.30 22.57 12.91
C PRO A 788 -47.36 21.05 13.19
N LEU A 789 -47.97 20.67 14.33
CA LEU A 789 -48.06 19.28 14.83
C LEU A 789 -49.31 18.51 14.33
N LEU A 790 -49.29 17.18 14.48
CA LEU A 790 -50.36 16.23 14.95
C LEU A 790 -49.91 14.77 14.63
N ALA A 791 -50.20 13.70 15.37
CA ALA A 791 -50.43 13.44 16.81
C ALA A 791 -50.44 11.90 17.09
N SER A 792 -50.49 11.48 18.35
CA SER A 792 -50.77 10.10 18.82
C SER A 792 -52.04 10.09 19.72
N PRO A 793 -52.60 8.97 20.30
CA PRO A 793 -51.89 7.92 21.07
C PRO A 793 -52.53 6.48 21.16
N GLN A 794 -51.95 5.60 22.01
CA GLN A 794 -52.54 4.46 22.76
C GLN A 794 -53.07 3.19 22.02
N ALA A 795 -53.25 1.99 22.63
CA ALA A 795 -52.56 1.28 23.74
C ALA A 795 -53.13 -0.17 24.00
N ILE A 796 -52.34 -1.03 24.68
CA ILE A 796 -52.74 -2.03 25.73
C ILE A 796 -53.31 -3.46 25.41
N GLU A 797 -52.56 -4.48 25.88
CA GLU A 797 -52.88 -5.79 26.54
C GLU A 797 -53.46 -7.10 25.87
N ARG A 798 -52.64 -8.17 26.01
CA ARG A 798 -52.87 -9.54 26.58
C ARG A 798 -53.82 -10.62 25.96
N SER A 799 -53.17 -11.72 25.53
CA SER A 799 -53.39 -13.14 25.96
C SER A 799 -54.34 -14.11 25.18
N PRO A 800 -54.13 -15.46 25.28
CA PRO A 800 -54.66 -16.52 24.37
C PRO A 800 -55.79 -17.37 25.03
N PRO A 801 -56.15 -18.65 24.68
CA PRO A 801 -55.68 -19.61 23.63
C PRO A 801 -56.76 -20.51 22.92
N ARG A 802 -56.35 -21.39 21.95
CA ARG A 802 -56.66 -22.87 21.85
C ARG A 802 -56.41 -23.50 20.45
N VAL A 803 -56.29 -24.85 20.43
CA VAL A 803 -56.19 -25.82 19.29
C VAL A 803 -57.58 -26.54 19.10
N PRO A 804 -57.90 -27.48 18.14
CA PRO A 804 -57.02 -28.38 17.33
C PRO A 804 -57.44 -28.83 15.87
N ALA A 805 -56.50 -29.49 15.17
CA ALA A 805 -56.63 -30.72 14.32
C ALA A 805 -57.24 -30.77 12.87
N HIS A 806 -56.90 -31.89 12.19
CA HIS A 806 -57.43 -32.51 10.93
C HIS A 806 -56.89 -32.08 9.54
N THR A 807 -56.82 -32.92 8.47
CA THR A 807 -56.27 -34.30 8.22
C THR A 807 -56.41 -34.70 6.72
N GLY A 808 -55.47 -35.49 6.15
CA GLY A 808 -55.55 -36.16 4.81
C GLY A 808 -54.41 -35.72 3.86
N ARG A 809 -53.63 -36.53 3.09
CA ARG A 809 -53.67 -37.87 2.43
C ARG A 809 -54.32 -37.98 1.04
N GLU A 810 -53.49 -38.24 0.01
CA GLU A 810 -53.43 -39.44 -0.88
C GLU A 810 -52.25 -39.24 -1.89
N GLU A 811 -51.37 -40.16 -2.34
CA GLU A 811 -51.28 -41.64 -2.52
C GLU A 811 -51.95 -42.13 -3.85
N PHE A 812 -51.32 -42.64 -4.92
CA PHE A 812 -49.93 -43.09 -5.31
C PHE A 812 -49.66 -42.73 -6.82
N ALA A 813 -48.64 -43.12 -7.63
CA ALA A 813 -47.55 -44.15 -7.69
C ALA A 813 -46.45 -43.64 -8.70
N VAL A 814 -45.32 -44.25 -9.15
CA VAL A 814 -44.38 -45.40 -8.90
C VAL A 814 -43.96 -46.10 -10.22
N LEU A 815 -42.64 -46.17 -10.51
CA LEU A 815 -41.90 -47.30 -11.15
C LEU A 815 -40.37 -47.04 -11.01
N ARG A 816 -39.68 -47.64 -10.01
CA ARG A 816 -38.74 -48.80 -10.12
C ARG A 816 -37.60 -48.61 -11.15
N GLY A 817 -36.31 -48.71 -10.82
CA GLY A 817 -35.59 -49.08 -9.57
C GLY A 817 -34.07 -48.81 -9.77
N SER A 818 -33.07 -49.48 -9.18
CA SER A 818 -32.90 -50.42 -8.05
C SER A 818 -31.45 -50.97 -8.12
N CYS A 819 -30.64 -51.19 -7.07
CA CYS A 819 -30.77 -51.03 -5.61
C CYS A 819 -29.34 -50.94 -4.96
N SER A 820 -29.25 -50.85 -3.62
CA SER A 820 -28.03 -50.72 -2.79
C SER A 820 -27.53 -52.09 -2.24
N PRO A 821 -26.90 -52.33 -1.04
CA PRO A 821 -27.38 -51.88 0.30
C PRO A 821 -26.38 -51.70 1.48
N TRP A 822 -26.93 -51.19 2.60
CA TRP A 822 -26.41 -51.09 4.00
C TRP A 822 -25.24 -50.13 4.34
N MET A 823 -25.12 -49.58 5.56
CA MET A 823 -26.05 -48.96 6.54
C MET A 823 -25.36 -48.87 7.90
N LYS A 824 -25.42 -47.69 8.55
CA LYS A 824 -26.06 -47.54 9.88
C LYS A 824 -26.19 -46.07 10.25
N CYS A 825 -27.42 -45.61 10.43
CA CYS A 825 -27.73 -44.26 10.91
C CYS A 825 -28.08 -44.27 12.40
N ARG A 826 -27.98 -43.11 13.05
CA ARG A 826 -29.01 -42.64 13.99
C ARG A 826 -29.37 -41.19 13.67
N THR A 827 -30.65 -40.88 13.79
CA THR A 827 -31.29 -39.56 13.63
C THR A 827 -31.15 -38.75 14.93
N ALA A 828 -31.12 -37.42 14.98
CA ALA A 828 -31.74 -36.33 14.19
C ALA A 828 -33.19 -35.97 14.60
N ALA A 829 -33.35 -34.74 15.10
CA ALA A 829 -34.57 -33.92 15.32
C ALA A 829 -34.11 -32.60 16.01
N ASP A 830 -34.70 -31.42 15.83
CA ASP A 830 -35.79 -31.00 14.93
C ASP A 830 -35.61 -29.50 14.57
N LEU A 831 -35.85 -29.14 13.31
CA LEU A 831 -36.22 -27.77 12.91
C LEU A 831 -37.75 -27.68 12.86
N ARG A 832 -38.33 -26.51 13.15
CA ARG A 832 -39.72 -26.18 12.82
C ARG A 832 -39.82 -24.80 12.20
N SER A 833 -40.75 -24.65 11.27
CA SER A 833 -40.96 -23.47 10.43
C SER A 833 -42.47 -23.28 10.18
N ALA A 834 -42.82 -22.27 9.35
CA ALA A 834 -44.16 -21.75 9.07
C ALA A 834 -44.72 -20.82 10.18
N ASP A 835 -45.53 -19.81 9.87
CA ASP A 835 -46.21 -19.50 8.59
C ASP A 835 -45.67 -18.26 7.84
N ALA A 836 -46.20 -18.02 6.62
CA ALA A 836 -45.67 -17.08 5.63
C ALA A 836 -46.78 -16.21 4.95
N PHE A 837 -46.41 -15.58 3.81
CA PHE A 837 -47.05 -14.49 3.04
C PHE A 837 -46.65 -13.08 3.51
N ILE A 838 -46.24 -12.16 2.63
CA ILE A 838 -46.62 -11.99 1.21
C ILE A 838 -45.45 -12.11 0.20
N LEU A 839 -45.73 -12.70 -0.98
CA LEU A 839 -44.90 -12.78 -2.20
C LEU A 839 -45.00 -11.47 -3.03
N SER A 840 -44.18 -11.06 -4.00
CA SER A 840 -42.99 -11.57 -4.75
C SER A 840 -42.43 -10.36 -5.54
N LEU A 841 -41.16 -10.25 -5.97
CA LEU A 841 -40.52 -10.97 -7.09
C LEU A 841 -38.99 -10.75 -7.03
N SER A 842 -38.20 -11.83 -6.91
CA SER A 842 -36.72 -11.77 -7.05
C SER A 842 -36.15 -13.12 -7.50
N HIS A 843 -36.39 -13.51 -8.77
CA HIS A 843 -35.72 -14.67 -9.42
C HIS A 843 -35.92 -14.63 -10.95
N ALA A 844 -35.20 -13.74 -11.65
CA ALA A 844 -35.09 -13.74 -13.12
C ALA A 844 -33.95 -12.82 -13.61
N LEU A 845 -32.68 -13.23 -13.48
CA LEU A 845 -31.55 -12.71 -14.27
C LEU A 845 -30.28 -13.59 -14.11
N ALA A 846 -30.41 -14.86 -14.48
CA ALA A 846 -29.31 -15.78 -14.72
C ALA A 846 -29.69 -16.64 -15.95
N PHE A 847 -28.73 -16.89 -16.86
CA PHE A 847 -28.98 -17.13 -18.30
C PHE A 847 -29.70 -15.93 -18.96
N VAL A 848 -29.09 -15.19 -19.89
CA VAL A 848 -28.48 -15.65 -21.15
C VAL A 848 -27.20 -14.85 -21.46
N HIS A 849 -26.17 -15.51 -21.96
CA HIS A 849 -25.07 -14.82 -22.66
C HIS A 849 -24.44 -15.70 -23.74
N ASP A 850 -25.23 -16.04 -24.77
CA ASP A 850 -24.72 -16.67 -26.00
C ASP A 850 -25.62 -16.34 -27.20
N ALA A 851 -25.01 -16.21 -28.39
CA ALA A 851 -25.66 -15.99 -29.69
C ALA A 851 -26.41 -14.61 -29.89
N PRO A 852 -26.77 -14.18 -31.13
CA PRO A 852 -26.46 -12.80 -31.55
C PRO A 852 -27.67 -11.97 -32.08
N THR A 853 -27.34 -10.91 -32.83
CA THR A 853 -28.16 -9.71 -33.10
C THR A 853 -29.48 -9.88 -33.86
N SER A 854 -30.33 -8.86 -33.65
CA SER A 854 -31.37 -8.29 -34.55
C SER A 854 -32.85 -8.46 -34.13
N LYS A 855 -33.60 -7.37 -34.34
CA LYS A 855 -35.07 -7.23 -34.20
C LYS A 855 -35.70 -7.57 -32.84
N LEU A 856 -35.98 -6.53 -32.04
CA LEU A 856 -37.33 -6.32 -31.49
C LEU A 856 -37.49 -4.87 -31.00
N GLY A 857 -38.10 -4.04 -31.84
CA GLY A 857 -38.75 -2.80 -31.40
C GLY A 857 -40.26 -3.01 -31.26
N GLN A 858 -40.96 -2.00 -30.73
CA GLN A 858 -42.42 -1.94 -30.53
C GLN A 858 -42.99 -2.71 -29.32
N CYS A 859 -42.96 -2.07 -28.15
CA CYS A 859 -44.06 -2.18 -27.17
C CYS A 859 -44.19 -0.87 -26.37
N PRO A 860 -45.22 -0.03 -26.61
CA PRO A 860 -45.44 1.20 -25.85
C PRO A 860 -46.15 0.90 -24.52
N GLY A 861 -45.43 1.03 -23.39
CA GLY A 861 -46.02 0.86 -22.06
C GLY A 861 -45.04 0.88 -20.88
N CYS A 862 -43.76 0.57 -21.09
CA CYS A 862 -42.77 0.42 -20.01
C CYS A 862 -41.85 1.65 -19.83
N ARG A 863 -42.37 2.90 -19.91
CA ARG A 863 -41.52 4.11 -19.97
C ARG A 863 -41.68 5.15 -18.84
N GLU A 864 -42.55 4.93 -17.86
CA GLU A 864 -42.91 5.99 -16.88
C GLU A 864 -42.65 5.64 -15.39
N ASN A 865 -42.13 4.44 -15.06
CA ASN A 865 -41.91 4.01 -13.66
C ASN A 865 -40.45 3.61 -13.31
N ILE A 866 -39.46 3.98 -14.13
CA ILE A 866 -38.03 3.84 -13.78
C ILE A 866 -37.31 5.17 -14.10
N HIS A 867 -37.56 6.19 -13.26
CA HIS A 867 -36.92 7.51 -13.45
C HIS A 867 -36.75 8.34 -12.16
N ALA A 868 -36.83 7.71 -10.98
CA ALA A 868 -36.88 8.40 -9.68
C ALA A 868 -35.86 7.92 -8.63
N LEU A 869 -34.86 7.10 -9.01
CA LEU A 869 -33.97 6.44 -8.04
C LEU A 869 -32.50 6.30 -8.47
N LEU A 870 -32.08 6.92 -9.59
CA LEU A 870 -30.68 6.97 -10.03
C LEU A 870 -30.32 8.37 -10.53
N CYS A 871 -29.81 9.21 -9.62
CA CYS A 871 -29.28 10.55 -9.90
C CYS A 871 -27.89 10.74 -9.25
N GLY A 872 -26.99 9.77 -9.44
CA GLY A 872 -25.54 9.95 -9.27
C GLY A 872 -24.90 9.85 -10.65
N VAL A 873 -24.34 10.95 -11.17
CA VAL A 873 -23.79 10.98 -12.53
C VAL A 873 -22.35 10.47 -12.53
N VAL A 874 -22.19 9.18 -12.80
CA VAL A 874 -20.93 8.62 -13.32
C VAL A 874 -20.96 8.79 -14.84
N CYS A 875 -19.94 9.42 -15.42
CA CYS A 875 -19.82 9.59 -16.86
C CYS A 875 -19.33 8.29 -17.51
N SER A 876 -20.22 7.54 -18.18
CA SER A 876 -19.82 6.45 -19.09
C SER A 876 -19.15 7.03 -20.35
N PRO A 877 -18.19 6.33 -21.01
CA PRO A 877 -17.47 6.86 -22.17
C PRO A 877 -18.32 7.18 -23.41
N ASP A 878 -19.53 6.63 -23.52
CA ASP A 878 -20.31 6.53 -24.77
C ASP A 878 -21.04 7.82 -25.24
N VAL A 879 -20.58 9.01 -24.82
CA VAL A 879 -21.22 10.31 -25.16
C VAL A 879 -20.20 11.34 -25.70
N LEU A 880 -19.21 10.87 -26.46
CA LEU A 880 -18.18 11.71 -27.10
C LEU A 880 -18.03 11.40 -28.61
N GLU A 881 -18.68 12.17 -29.46
CA GLU A 881 -18.38 12.19 -30.90
C GLU A 881 -17.24 13.19 -31.20
N LYS A 882 -16.26 12.79 -32.01
CA LYS A 882 -15.15 13.68 -32.41
C LYS A 882 -15.55 14.59 -33.58
N SER A 883 -15.53 15.90 -33.35
CA SER A 883 -15.63 16.89 -34.42
C SER A 883 -14.34 16.92 -35.29
N PRO A 884 -14.41 17.29 -36.58
CA PRO A 884 -13.21 17.34 -37.45
C PRO A 884 -12.18 18.44 -37.09
N THR A 885 -12.48 19.29 -36.11
CA THR A 885 -11.66 20.44 -35.70
C THR A 885 -11.05 20.31 -34.30
N GLY A 886 -11.31 19.21 -33.57
CA GLY A 886 -10.67 18.91 -32.29
C GLY A 886 -11.26 19.60 -31.06
N GLU A 887 -12.42 20.26 -31.16
CA GLU A 887 -13.17 20.75 -29.99
C GLU A 887 -14.13 19.66 -29.46
N LEU A 888 -14.28 19.58 -28.13
CA LEU A 888 -15.24 18.71 -27.45
C LEU A 888 -16.65 19.34 -27.44
N GLU A 889 -17.65 18.62 -27.94
CA GLU A 889 -19.07 18.98 -27.79
C GLU A 889 -19.76 18.04 -26.77
N VAL A 890 -20.61 18.60 -25.91
CA VAL A 890 -21.41 17.83 -24.93
C VAL A 890 -22.88 17.91 -25.33
N VAL A 891 -23.47 16.78 -25.73
CA VAL A 891 -24.87 16.69 -26.15
C VAL A 891 -25.74 16.18 -24.99
N LEU A 892 -26.64 17.02 -24.48
CA LEU A 892 -27.49 16.69 -23.33
C LEU A 892 -28.61 15.69 -23.71
N PRO A 893 -28.90 14.68 -22.87
CA PRO A 893 -30.00 13.73 -23.09
C PRO A 893 -31.38 14.39 -23.14
N ALA A 894 -32.27 13.89 -24.00
CA ALA A 894 -33.56 14.50 -24.30
C ALA A 894 -34.46 14.76 -23.07
N GLY A 895 -34.42 13.91 -22.04
CA GLY A 895 -35.21 14.11 -20.81
C GLY A 895 -34.81 15.35 -20.00
N PHE A 896 -33.54 15.78 -20.08
CA PHE A 896 -33.09 17.01 -19.41
C PHE A 896 -33.77 18.26 -20.02
N CYS A 897 -34.06 18.22 -21.33
CA CYS A 897 -34.80 19.26 -22.03
C CYS A 897 -36.30 19.29 -21.70
N GLU A 898 -36.87 18.24 -21.08
CA GLU A 898 -38.29 18.25 -20.67
C GLU A 898 -38.49 18.85 -19.29
N SER A 899 -37.52 18.68 -18.36
CA SER A 899 -37.46 19.44 -17.10
C SER A 899 -37.52 20.96 -17.34
N LEU A 900 -36.75 21.44 -18.33
CA LEU A 900 -36.71 22.85 -18.72
C LEU A 900 -37.99 23.38 -19.43
N ARG A 901 -38.90 22.51 -19.86
CA ARG A 901 -40.21 22.93 -20.43
C ARG A 901 -41.26 23.23 -19.37
N GLY A 902 -41.09 22.72 -18.14
CA GLY A 902 -42.04 22.95 -17.04
C GLY A 902 -41.99 24.36 -16.46
N SER A 903 -40.80 24.98 -16.44
CA SER A 903 -40.55 26.27 -15.78
C SER A 903 -40.41 27.46 -16.75
N CYS A 904 -40.24 27.22 -18.06
CA CYS A 904 -40.15 28.29 -19.07
C CYS A 904 -41.18 28.07 -20.17
N GLY A 905 -42.21 28.92 -20.22
CA GLY A 905 -43.35 28.84 -21.16
C GLY A 905 -43.00 29.18 -22.61
N ILE A 906 -42.08 28.43 -23.23
CA ILE A 906 -41.56 28.65 -24.58
C ILE A 906 -42.04 27.52 -25.51
N GLY A 907 -42.98 27.83 -26.39
CA GLY A 907 -43.48 26.88 -27.38
C GLY A 907 -42.49 26.63 -28.53
N GLY A 908 -42.33 25.36 -28.90
CA GLY A 908 -41.91 24.95 -30.25
C GLY A 908 -40.45 25.20 -30.68
N GLY A 909 -39.59 24.19 -30.51
CA GLY A 909 -38.63 23.84 -31.56
C GLY A 909 -37.31 24.62 -31.68
N LYS A 910 -36.80 25.25 -30.61
CA LYS A 910 -35.42 25.76 -30.57
C LYS A 910 -34.48 24.82 -29.81
N ARG A 911 -33.25 24.60 -30.32
CA ARG A 911 -32.14 23.96 -29.59
C ARG A 911 -31.32 25.04 -28.87
N PHE A 912 -30.76 24.71 -27.72
CA PHE A 912 -29.74 25.50 -27.03
C PHE A 912 -28.36 24.87 -27.26
N PHE A 913 -27.34 25.71 -27.28
CA PHE A 913 -25.93 25.34 -27.26
C PHE A 913 -25.25 26.14 -26.15
N ILE A 914 -24.28 25.52 -25.47
CA ILE A 914 -23.44 26.16 -24.46
C ILE A 914 -22.00 25.96 -24.91
N ARG A 915 -21.27 27.06 -25.16
CA ARG A 915 -19.84 27.01 -25.45
C ARG A 915 -19.06 27.49 -24.24
N LEU A 916 -18.12 26.66 -23.78
CA LEU A 916 -17.10 27.02 -22.80
C LEU A 916 -15.89 27.60 -23.55
N VAL A 917 -15.38 28.73 -23.08
CA VAL A 917 -14.16 29.35 -23.63
C VAL A 917 -13.25 29.73 -22.46
N HIS A 918 -12.01 29.25 -22.49
CA HIS A 918 -11.02 29.49 -21.44
C HIS A 918 -9.97 30.49 -21.90
N TRP A 919 -9.68 31.50 -21.07
CA TRP A 919 -8.64 32.50 -21.33
C TRP A 919 -7.65 32.54 -20.16
N SER A 920 -6.37 32.69 -20.48
CA SER A 920 -5.29 32.91 -19.52
C SER A 920 -4.49 34.16 -19.92
N TRP A 921 -4.14 35.00 -18.95
CA TRP A 921 -3.36 36.21 -19.18
C TRP A 921 -2.19 36.27 -18.20
N TYR A 922 -0.99 36.56 -18.69
CA TYR A 922 0.23 36.69 -17.89
C TYR A 922 0.74 38.14 -17.94
N GLY A 923 0.54 38.85 -16.82
CA GLY A 923 1.20 40.12 -16.52
C GLY A 923 2.39 39.89 -15.58
N GLY A 924 3.42 40.74 -15.67
CA GLY A 924 4.62 40.63 -14.83
C GLY A 924 4.41 41.21 -13.42
N THR A 925 5.17 40.68 -12.45
CA THR A 925 5.21 41.03 -11.01
C THR A 925 3.92 40.79 -10.20
N LEU A 926 4.08 40.08 -9.06
CA LEU A 926 3.02 39.60 -8.15
C LEU A 926 1.97 38.70 -8.82
N GLY A 927 2.27 37.40 -8.89
CA GLY A 927 1.45 36.42 -9.58
C GLY A 927 0.13 36.06 -8.85
N THR A 928 -0.99 36.33 -9.52
CA THR A 928 -2.29 35.71 -9.27
C THR A 928 -2.89 35.23 -10.60
N ASN A 929 -3.27 33.96 -10.69
CA ASN A 929 -3.98 33.44 -11.85
C ASN A 929 -5.45 33.86 -11.78
N LEU A 930 -5.94 34.53 -12.83
CA LEU A 930 -7.35 34.88 -13.01
C LEU A 930 -7.94 34.05 -14.15
N SER A 931 -8.70 33.01 -13.81
CA SER A 931 -9.44 32.19 -14.76
C SER A 931 -10.83 32.77 -15.01
N PHE A 932 -11.18 33.00 -16.28
CA PHE A 932 -12.50 33.47 -16.68
C PHE A 932 -13.27 32.35 -17.38
N LEU A 933 -14.43 31.95 -16.82
CA LEU A 933 -15.45 31.21 -17.57
C LEU A 933 -16.40 32.20 -18.23
N GLY A 934 -16.55 32.12 -19.55
CA GLY A 934 -17.62 32.75 -20.31
C GLY A 934 -18.59 31.70 -20.86
N PHE A 935 -19.87 32.06 -20.96
CA PHE A 935 -20.91 31.25 -21.59
C PHE A 935 -21.46 31.98 -22.82
N GLU A 936 -21.34 31.39 -24.00
CA GLU A 936 -22.09 31.84 -25.18
C GLU A 936 -23.38 31.04 -25.36
N THR A 937 -24.46 31.74 -25.72
CA THR A 937 -25.69 31.13 -26.24
C THR A 937 -25.98 31.65 -27.64
N SER A 938 -26.55 30.81 -28.51
CA SER A 938 -27.04 31.23 -29.82
C SER A 938 -28.29 30.45 -30.21
N THR A 939 -29.13 31.04 -31.06
CA THR A 939 -30.29 30.37 -31.66
C THR A 939 -30.15 30.35 -33.17
N GLY A 940 -30.33 29.18 -33.78
CA GLY A 940 -30.17 29.00 -35.23
C GLY A 940 -31.18 29.80 -36.06
N ALA A 941 -30.65 30.41 -37.13
CA ALA A 941 -31.32 30.96 -38.33
C ALA A 941 -32.64 31.76 -38.17
N ASN A 942 -32.55 33.04 -38.52
CA ASN A 942 -33.65 34.00 -38.83
C ASN A 942 -34.50 34.51 -37.65
N GLY A 943 -34.67 35.84 -37.61
CA GLY A 943 -35.67 36.54 -36.80
C GLY A 943 -35.12 37.18 -35.52
N GLU A 944 -35.51 38.43 -35.28
CA GLU A 944 -35.11 39.20 -34.10
C GLU A 944 -35.95 38.78 -32.88
N SER A 945 -35.29 38.33 -31.80
CA SER A 945 -35.88 38.27 -30.46
C SER A 945 -34.77 38.17 -29.40
N THR A 946 -34.54 39.23 -28.62
CA THR A 946 -33.69 39.18 -27.44
C THR A 946 -34.46 38.51 -26.29
N CYS A 947 -33.87 37.48 -25.68
CA CYS A 947 -34.41 36.84 -24.48
C CYS A 947 -33.59 37.32 -23.27
N GLU A 948 -34.25 37.99 -22.32
CA GLU A 948 -33.63 38.37 -21.05
C GLU A 948 -33.47 37.15 -20.15
N ILE A 949 -32.33 37.02 -19.47
CA ILE A 949 -32.06 35.92 -18.55
C ILE A 949 -32.77 36.22 -17.22
N GLY A 950 -33.89 35.55 -16.97
CA GLY A 950 -34.70 35.74 -15.77
C GLY A 950 -33.98 35.32 -14.47
N PRO A 951 -34.43 35.80 -13.29
CA PRO A 951 -33.78 35.54 -12.01
C PRO A 951 -33.60 34.05 -11.66
N GLU A 952 -34.51 33.20 -12.11
CA GLU A 952 -34.47 31.75 -11.87
C GLU A 952 -33.29 31.07 -12.57
N ALA A 953 -32.94 31.48 -13.79
CA ALA A 953 -31.78 30.98 -14.51
C ALA A 953 -30.47 31.38 -13.81
N LYS A 954 -30.42 32.59 -13.22
CA LYS A 954 -29.31 33.03 -12.37
C LYS A 954 -29.19 32.15 -11.11
N ALA A 955 -30.30 31.91 -10.42
CA ALA A 955 -30.31 31.05 -9.23
C ALA A 955 -29.88 29.60 -9.52
N ILE A 956 -30.22 29.06 -10.70
CA ILE A 956 -29.76 27.74 -11.16
C ILE A 956 -28.23 27.73 -11.37
N VAL A 957 -27.67 28.77 -12.02
CA VAL A 957 -26.21 28.89 -12.21
C VAL A 957 -25.47 29.06 -10.88
N GLU A 958 -25.99 29.87 -9.97
CA GLU A 958 -25.42 30.03 -8.61
C GLU A 958 -25.47 28.72 -7.81
N THR A 959 -26.56 27.94 -7.94
CA THR A 959 -26.71 26.61 -7.32
C THR A 959 -25.76 25.56 -7.92
N LEU A 960 -25.48 25.63 -9.22
CA LEU A 960 -24.51 24.76 -9.88
C LEU A 960 -23.08 25.11 -9.49
N LEU A 961 -22.71 26.40 -9.49
CA LEU A 961 -21.38 26.85 -9.07
C LEU A 961 -21.10 26.48 -7.59
N GLY A 962 -22.06 26.69 -6.70
CA GLY A 962 -21.98 26.29 -5.29
C GLY A 962 -21.96 24.77 -5.03
N ARG A 963 -22.06 23.94 -6.08
CA ARG A 963 -21.82 22.48 -6.03
C ARG A 963 -20.53 22.04 -6.72
N VAL A 964 -19.86 22.94 -7.45
CA VAL A 964 -18.60 22.67 -8.16
C VAL A 964 -17.40 23.22 -7.39
N THR A 965 -17.56 24.30 -6.62
CA THR A 965 -16.51 24.78 -5.70
C THR A 965 -16.62 24.10 -4.34
N SER A 966 -15.57 23.38 -3.93
CA SER A 966 -15.41 22.93 -2.55
C SER A 966 -15.18 24.11 -1.58
N SER A 967 -15.25 23.84 -0.27
CA SER A 967 -15.47 24.83 0.79
C SER A 967 -14.27 25.75 1.07
N ALA A 968 -14.10 26.80 0.26
CA ALA A 968 -13.27 27.96 0.59
C ALA A 968 -13.67 29.26 -0.15
N ALA A 969 -14.15 29.15 -1.39
CA ALA A 969 -14.38 30.32 -2.25
C ALA A 969 -15.71 31.04 -1.97
N ARG A 970 -15.67 32.38 -1.92
CA ARG A 970 -16.85 33.25 -2.09
C ARG A 970 -16.81 33.94 -3.46
N VAL A 971 -17.97 34.02 -4.12
CA VAL A 971 -18.17 34.82 -5.34
C VAL A 971 -18.10 36.30 -4.96
N ALA A 972 -17.09 37.01 -5.47
CA ALA A 972 -16.83 38.40 -5.08
C ALA A 972 -17.71 39.40 -5.85
N THR A 973 -17.89 39.19 -7.16
CA THR A 973 -18.74 40.03 -8.01
C THR A 973 -19.32 39.21 -9.17
N VAL A 974 -20.49 39.62 -9.65
CA VAL A 974 -21.06 39.20 -10.94
C VAL A 974 -21.34 40.44 -11.77
N SER A 975 -20.83 40.48 -13.00
CA SER A 975 -21.17 41.52 -13.99
C SER A 975 -21.71 40.90 -15.28
N VAL A 976 -22.48 41.70 -16.03
CA VAL A 976 -23.07 41.34 -17.31
C VAL A 976 -22.90 42.54 -18.25
N ASP A 977 -22.25 42.35 -19.41
CA ASP A 977 -22.22 43.35 -20.49
C ASP A 977 -23.33 43.05 -21.51
N HIS A 978 -23.85 44.12 -22.13
CA HIS A 978 -24.99 44.12 -23.03
C HIS A 978 -24.69 44.87 -24.34
N ASN A 979 -23.53 44.60 -24.95
CA ASN A 979 -23.12 45.13 -26.25
C ASN A 979 -23.13 44.09 -27.39
N LYS A 980 -24.36 43.79 -27.84
CA LYS A 980 -24.74 43.11 -29.09
C LYS A 980 -24.32 41.64 -29.28
N LYS A 981 -25.34 40.82 -29.61
CA LYS A 981 -25.33 39.39 -29.94
C LYS A 981 -24.92 38.38 -28.86
N HIS A 982 -24.06 38.74 -27.90
CA HIS A 982 -23.61 37.81 -26.86
C HIS A 982 -23.83 38.44 -25.47
N SER A 983 -24.18 37.62 -24.47
CA SER A 983 -24.33 38.03 -23.07
C SER A 983 -23.27 37.30 -22.25
N ILE A 984 -22.24 38.03 -21.80
CA ILE A 984 -21.11 37.44 -21.07
C ILE A 984 -21.37 37.61 -19.57
N LEU A 985 -21.33 36.49 -18.85
CA LEU A 985 -21.34 36.44 -17.39
C LEU A 985 -19.89 36.28 -16.91
N ALA A 986 -19.41 37.19 -16.07
CA ALA A 986 -18.08 37.08 -15.45
C ALA A 986 -18.21 36.86 -13.93
N VAL A 987 -17.38 35.97 -13.40
CA VAL A 987 -17.33 35.58 -11.98
C VAL A 987 -15.86 35.60 -11.54
N SER A 988 -15.59 36.14 -10.34
CA SER A 988 -14.28 36.01 -9.69
C SER A 988 -14.41 35.50 -8.26
N THR A 989 -13.38 34.78 -7.81
CA THR A 989 -13.24 34.20 -6.48
C THR A 989 -11.97 34.72 -5.83
N ALA A 990 -12.05 34.99 -4.52
CA ALA A 990 -10.90 35.38 -3.71
C ALA A 990 -10.81 34.45 -2.49
N CYS A 991 -9.58 34.16 -2.04
CA CYS A 991 -9.31 33.48 -0.77
C CYS A 991 -9.06 34.53 0.32
N GLU A 992 -9.46 34.25 1.56
CA GLU A 992 -9.34 35.21 2.66
C GLU A 992 -7.89 35.36 3.16
N GLY A 993 -7.52 36.60 3.47
CA GLY A 993 -6.24 37.02 4.03
C GLY A 993 -6.29 38.52 4.26
N ASP A 994 -6.41 38.93 5.53
CA ASP A 994 -6.83 40.29 5.90
C ASP A 994 -5.71 41.33 5.68
N ASP A 995 -5.83 42.13 4.61
CA ASP A 995 -5.03 43.34 4.43
C ASP A 995 -5.75 44.37 3.55
N SER A 996 -6.27 45.42 4.18
CA SER A 996 -7.05 46.48 3.53
C SER A 996 -6.28 47.28 2.46
N THR A 997 -4.95 47.21 2.41
CA THR A 997 -4.13 47.94 1.44
C THR A 997 -4.28 47.45 0.00
N LYS A 998 -4.52 46.16 -0.22
CA LYS A 998 -4.57 45.53 -1.56
C LYS A 998 -5.76 46.00 -2.40
N LEU A 999 -6.87 46.41 -1.77
CA LEU A 999 -8.08 46.89 -2.44
C LEU A 999 -7.95 48.33 -3.00
N ALA A 1000 -6.90 49.06 -2.61
CA ALA A 1000 -6.59 50.38 -3.17
C ALA A 1000 -5.89 50.25 -4.54
N ALA A 1001 -4.77 49.53 -4.60
CA ALA A 1001 -3.98 49.35 -5.83
C ALA A 1001 -4.83 48.84 -7.01
N PHE A 1002 -5.70 47.84 -6.75
CA PHE A 1002 -6.56 47.23 -7.77
C PHE A 1002 -7.57 48.22 -8.41
N LYS A 1003 -7.84 49.38 -7.79
CA LYS A 1003 -8.70 50.42 -8.38
C LYS A 1003 -7.94 51.36 -9.31
N ASP A 1004 -6.65 51.58 -9.05
CA ASP A 1004 -5.81 52.46 -9.86
C ASP A 1004 -5.36 51.76 -11.16
N ASP A 1005 -4.96 50.48 -11.07
CA ASP A 1005 -4.68 49.63 -12.24
C ASP A 1005 -5.89 49.52 -13.18
N HIS A 1006 -7.10 49.42 -12.63
CA HIS A 1006 -8.33 49.38 -13.42
C HIS A 1006 -8.62 50.71 -14.15
N GLN A 1007 -8.07 51.86 -13.71
CA GLN A 1007 -8.14 53.09 -14.51
C GLN A 1007 -7.10 53.11 -15.64
N LEU A 1008 -5.87 52.67 -15.39
CA LEU A 1008 -4.79 52.56 -16.38
C LEU A 1008 -5.15 51.62 -17.54
N ILE A 1009 -5.71 50.45 -17.24
CA ILE A 1009 -6.18 49.50 -18.28
C ILE A 1009 -7.30 50.14 -19.12
N LYS A 1010 -8.16 50.95 -18.51
CA LYS A 1010 -9.29 51.58 -19.21
C LYS A 1010 -8.85 52.68 -20.18
N SER A 1011 -7.82 53.47 -19.85
CA SER A 1011 -7.28 54.47 -20.79
C SER A 1011 -6.58 53.84 -21.99
N GLY A 1012 -5.79 52.77 -21.80
CA GLY A 1012 -5.09 52.10 -22.90
C GLY A 1012 -6.04 51.44 -23.92
N VAL A 1013 -7.18 50.92 -23.45
CA VAL A 1013 -8.21 50.32 -24.32
C VAL A 1013 -8.96 51.36 -25.16
N ASP A 1014 -9.06 52.62 -24.73
CA ASP A 1014 -9.74 53.68 -25.48
C ASP A 1014 -8.81 54.40 -26.48
N GLU A 1015 -7.49 54.42 -26.27
CA GLU A 1015 -6.54 54.83 -27.32
C GLU A 1015 -6.53 53.83 -28.50
N LEU A 1016 -6.52 52.52 -28.22
CA LEU A 1016 -6.48 51.46 -29.24
C LEU A 1016 -7.69 51.47 -30.19
N LYS A 1017 -8.83 52.07 -29.80
CA LYS A 1017 -10.05 52.14 -30.62
C LYS A 1017 -10.01 53.19 -31.73
N GLN A 1018 -9.03 54.11 -31.74
CA GLN A 1018 -9.02 55.20 -32.72
C GLN A 1018 -8.30 54.90 -34.05
N HIS A 1019 -7.62 53.75 -34.21
CA HIS A 1019 -6.63 53.55 -35.29
C HIS A 1019 -6.73 52.26 -36.13
N THR A 1020 -7.93 51.70 -36.31
CA THR A 1020 -8.18 50.66 -37.35
C THR A 1020 -9.49 50.88 -38.09
N GLY A 1021 -9.41 51.48 -39.29
CA GLY A 1021 -10.58 51.73 -40.16
C GLY A 1021 -10.20 51.97 -41.62
N GLY A 1022 -9.94 50.89 -42.36
CA GLY A 1022 -9.60 50.95 -43.79
C GLY A 1022 -9.22 49.57 -44.33
N ALA A 1023 -9.56 49.29 -45.59
CA ALA A 1023 -9.30 48.01 -46.27
C ALA A 1023 -8.63 48.29 -47.65
N PRO A 1024 -8.48 47.32 -48.58
CA PRO A 1024 -7.19 46.61 -48.69
C PRO A 1024 -6.61 46.60 -50.12
N GLU A 1025 -5.28 46.46 -50.27
CA GLU A 1025 -4.71 45.97 -51.54
C GLU A 1025 -3.30 45.35 -51.44
N LYS A 1026 -2.79 44.84 -52.57
CA LYS A 1026 -1.58 44.01 -52.70
C LYS A 1026 -0.34 44.86 -52.97
N HIS A 1027 0.85 44.41 -52.53
CA HIS A 1027 1.98 44.08 -53.44
C HIS A 1027 3.18 43.44 -52.70
N THR A 1028 4.30 43.26 -53.41
CA THR A 1028 5.46 42.40 -53.13
C THR A 1028 6.62 43.09 -52.40
N HIS A 1029 7.44 42.29 -51.69
CA HIS A 1029 8.87 42.45 -51.33
C HIS A 1029 9.45 43.83 -50.91
N ASP A 1030 10.25 43.78 -49.85
CA ASP A 1030 11.30 44.73 -49.47
C ASP A 1030 10.92 46.22 -49.29
N ASP A 1031 10.35 46.59 -48.12
CA ASP A 1031 10.96 47.63 -47.27
C ASP A 1031 10.50 47.60 -45.79
N ALA A 1032 11.00 46.61 -45.03
CA ALA A 1032 10.84 46.56 -43.56
C ALA A 1032 12.16 46.84 -42.79
N ALA A 1033 13.22 47.22 -43.50
CA ALA A 1033 14.59 47.22 -42.97
C ALA A 1033 15.04 48.54 -42.30
N ARG A 1034 14.11 49.47 -41.97
CA ARG A 1034 14.51 50.82 -41.53
C ARG A 1034 13.57 51.64 -40.63
N ARG A 1035 12.92 51.04 -39.63
CA ARG A 1035 12.38 51.75 -38.43
C ARG A 1035 12.31 50.82 -37.20
N GLY A 1036 13.34 50.89 -36.36
CA GLY A 1036 13.51 49.97 -35.21
C GLY A 1036 14.93 49.98 -34.65
N ARG A 1037 15.50 51.18 -34.42
CA ARG A 1037 16.88 51.36 -33.92
C ARG A 1037 16.99 52.49 -32.90
N THR A 1038 16.66 52.17 -31.64
CA THR A 1038 17.19 52.83 -30.45
C THR A 1038 17.26 51.78 -29.33
N ILE A 1039 18.19 51.94 -28.38
CA ILE A 1039 18.34 51.13 -27.15
C ILE A 1039 18.72 49.65 -27.39
N ALA A 1040 19.96 49.47 -27.86
CA ALA A 1040 20.80 48.35 -27.45
C ALA A 1040 22.24 48.89 -27.23
N ALA A 1041 22.95 48.30 -26.26
CA ALA A 1041 24.37 48.54 -25.91
C ALA A 1041 24.78 49.95 -25.40
N MET A 1042 24.87 50.08 -24.08
CA MET A 1042 26.14 50.47 -23.41
C MET A 1042 26.54 49.26 -22.54
N MET A 1043 27.61 48.52 -22.90
CA MET A 1043 29.02 48.72 -22.49
C MET A 1043 29.27 48.29 -21.03
N SER A 1044 30.33 47.56 -20.65
CA SER A 1044 31.39 46.76 -21.34
C SER A 1044 32.06 45.87 -20.26
N VAL A 1045 32.85 44.82 -20.54
CA VAL A 1045 34.32 44.87 -20.80
C VAL A 1045 34.87 43.46 -21.03
N GLY A 1046 35.84 43.32 -21.95
CA GLY A 1046 37.03 42.46 -21.77
C GLY A 1046 36.97 41.00 -22.25
N LEU A 1047 37.80 40.69 -23.26
CA LEU A 1047 38.15 39.33 -23.70
C LEU A 1047 39.67 39.12 -23.62
N GLU A 1048 40.08 37.89 -23.29
CA GLU A 1048 41.34 37.17 -23.57
C GLU A 1048 42.69 37.91 -23.72
N LEU A 1049 43.72 37.38 -23.03
CA LEU A 1049 44.83 36.65 -23.69
C LEU A 1049 45.73 35.94 -22.66
N GLY A 1050 46.10 34.68 -22.91
CA GLY A 1050 47.08 33.94 -22.11
C GLY A 1050 47.04 32.42 -22.30
N VAL A 1051 47.97 31.85 -23.09
CA VAL A 1051 47.98 30.43 -23.48
C VAL A 1051 49.39 29.82 -23.36
N PHE A 1052 49.45 28.55 -22.93
CA PHE A 1052 50.60 27.62 -22.88
C PHE A 1052 51.79 27.91 -21.93
N GLN A 1053 51.97 27.06 -20.89
CA GLN A 1053 53.22 26.27 -20.72
C GLN A 1053 53.17 25.14 -19.65
N SER A 1054 53.82 24.00 -19.98
CA SER A 1054 54.49 22.99 -19.12
C SER A 1054 53.79 22.15 -18.03
N PHE A 1055 53.52 20.89 -18.37
CA PHE A 1055 53.97 19.61 -17.74
C PHE A 1055 54.68 19.54 -16.35
N LYS A 1056 54.47 18.38 -15.67
CA LYS A 1056 55.05 17.80 -14.40
C LYS A 1056 54.43 18.34 -13.09
N SER A 1057 54.30 17.59 -11.98
CA SER A 1057 54.85 16.28 -11.52
C SER A 1057 53.76 15.46 -10.79
N SER A 1058 53.52 14.16 -11.04
CA SER A 1058 54.15 12.92 -10.49
C SER A 1058 54.16 12.67 -8.95
N CYS A 1059 53.28 11.75 -8.52
CA CYS A 1059 53.48 10.51 -7.72
C CYS A 1059 53.97 10.49 -6.24
N PHE A 1060 53.81 9.30 -5.63
CA PHE A 1060 54.12 8.83 -4.24
C PHE A 1060 53.09 9.22 -3.15
N SER A 1061 52.71 8.35 -2.19
CA SER A 1061 53.03 6.91 -1.96
C SER A 1061 51.97 6.28 -1.00
N HIS A 1062 51.75 4.96 -0.96
CA HIS A 1062 52.39 3.86 -1.68
C HIS A 1062 51.37 2.80 -2.09
#